data_AF-A0A957VI50-F1
#
_entry.id   AF-A0A957VI50-F1
#
_cell.length_a   1.000
_cell.length_b   1.000
_cell.length_c   1.000
_cell.angle_alpha   90.00
_cell.angle_beta   90.00
_cell.angle_gamma   90.00
#
_symmetry.space_group_name_H-M   'P 1'
#
loop_
_entity.id
_entity.type
_entity.pdbx_description
1 polymer ?
#
loop_
_entity_poly.entity_id
_entity_poly.type
_entity_poly.pdbx_seq_one_letter_code
_entity_poly.pdbx_strand_id
1 'polypeptide(L)'
;MTNDFVHLHVHSEYSMLDGLGRIKKLVAEAKRLGQPAIALTDHGVMHGAVEFFRACKGAEIKPIIGLEGYQTVWGRPMGGRDAQLDRENYHLLLLARNMTGYRNLLKIASHSSLNGYYYKPRVDHDFLAAHAEGVICSTGCLGAEVPQLIMQGKENEAYERLGWYVEVFGRENFFVELQEHSIPELIEVNKVLVPWADKFNLQLLVTNDVHYVREEDGTPHDVLLCVQTGARYQDEKRMRLSDMSYFLKSRAQMEETFRPLIDLPASAFDHTLTIADMCEVDLEDPDYHLPDLPIPEGFTYATYLRHLTEEGMQRLYGARANDADVQERKERELRIINEMGFDVYFLIVADLCDFARSRNIWWNVRGSGAGSLVAYCIGITGLDPLKNNLIFERFLNPGRVTMPDFDLDYPDDQREEMIRYTVEKYGDDQVAQIVTFGRMKARAAIRDVGRAKDITLAEVDRIAKMIPAIPGKPVTINDVLTEGHEFYNPELVQLYKGSDWVRDLVDTSMQLEGVARHAGIHAAAVIVADRELEHYTPLMRGTKSTVTNTIAQYEFPVLESIGLLKVDFLGLSTLSVMREAGRLIKERHGIEYTLSNIPFEGDEAFEAFKLLSSGEVSGVFQVESAGMRRVLTEMQPNTFEHIVATISLYRPGPLEYIPQFIRRLHGEEETVYKHDALAPILAETYGIIVYQEQIIQVLSQLAGYTPGEADLVRRAISKKKASEIERHKQIFVEGCHKNGIPKDAAKAIYEDIEFFARYGFNKCLPGNAEVLDAATGRLVRVEDLYTGATAMDATVTCDTGALKLRTGRVAAVMDNGVKSVYRLTTALGRTLEATANHPFYTFDGWRQLDELAVGDQIAVPRTLPVEGRRRRPEHEVIALGHLLAEGNLCHPHSVYFYSQDQEQVDDYVAAAEAFDNVTCSVGVHRDTFSVYAKRIDRRTPPGIVTWAKDLGIWGKKATEKAIPDAAFELPNDQVALLIARMWEGDGHINVQGRSLFYATSSERLARQLQHLLLRFGIISRLRTVDFPYKDGRIGYQLFVTGNDNLTQFAAAVGPHFVSATRRENLAALCLNEVAG
;
A
#
# COMPACT_ATOMS: atom_id res chain seq x y z
N MET A 1 42.47 15.80 -27.41
CA MET A 1 41.15 15.49 -27.99
C MET A 1 40.17 15.55 -26.83
N THR A 2 39.12 16.35 -26.95
CA THR A 2 38.03 16.40 -25.98
C THR A 2 37.31 15.05 -26.01
N ASN A 3 37.07 14.44 -24.84
CA ASN A 3 36.33 13.18 -24.73
C ASN A 3 34.80 13.41 -24.65
N ASP A 4 34.38 14.66 -24.86
CA ASP A 4 33.02 15.12 -24.56
C ASP A 4 32.08 14.79 -25.72
N PHE A 5 30.86 14.33 -25.40
CA PHE A 5 29.81 13.95 -26.34
C PHE A 5 28.45 14.14 -25.67
N VAL A 6 27.41 14.43 -26.45
CA VAL A 6 26.04 14.61 -25.96
C VAL A 6 25.08 13.77 -26.78
N HIS A 7 24.28 12.94 -26.12
CA HIS A 7 23.18 12.25 -26.80
C HIS A 7 22.00 13.20 -27.03
N LEU A 8 21.62 13.36 -28.30
CA LEU A 8 20.55 14.26 -28.76
C LEU A 8 19.28 13.55 -29.25
N HIS A 9 19.31 12.22 -29.35
CA HIS A 9 18.18 11.38 -29.77
C HIS A 9 18.01 10.26 -28.72
N VAL A 10 17.11 10.49 -27.75
CA VAL A 10 16.96 9.65 -26.55
C VAL A 10 15.48 9.52 -26.17
N HIS A 11 15.04 8.27 -26.07
CA HIS A 11 13.72 7.86 -25.66
C HIS A 11 13.71 7.47 -24.18
N SER A 12 12.69 7.92 -23.47
CA SER A 12 12.41 7.51 -22.10
C SER A 12 11.27 6.51 -22.03
N GLU A 13 10.93 6.07 -20.81
CA GLU A 13 9.72 5.28 -20.54
C GLU A 13 8.40 5.92 -21.02
N TYR A 14 8.40 7.21 -21.40
CA TYR A 14 7.24 7.88 -21.96
C TYR A 14 7.02 7.63 -23.45
N SER A 15 8.03 7.12 -24.16
CA SER A 15 7.84 6.40 -25.43
C SER A 15 7.21 5.03 -25.13
N MET A 16 5.95 5.02 -24.70
CA MET A 16 5.32 3.88 -23.99
C MET A 16 5.34 2.53 -24.73
N LEU A 17 5.55 2.51 -26.05
CA LEU A 17 5.62 1.26 -26.83
C LEU A 17 6.98 0.58 -26.73
N ASP A 18 8.08 1.33 -26.69
CA ASP A 18 9.44 0.85 -26.93
C ASP A 18 10.52 1.56 -26.09
N GLY A 19 10.20 2.55 -25.28
CA GLY A 19 11.16 3.18 -24.36
C GLY A 19 11.22 2.48 -23.00
N LEU A 20 12.43 2.10 -22.56
CA LEU A 20 12.68 1.55 -21.21
C LEU A 20 13.42 2.55 -20.30
N GLY A 21 14.10 3.55 -20.89
CA GLY A 21 14.94 4.50 -20.18
C GLY A 21 14.18 5.34 -19.14
N ARG A 22 14.34 5.03 -17.85
CA ARG A 22 13.82 5.90 -16.77
C ARG A 22 14.62 7.21 -16.74
N ILE A 23 13.94 8.35 -16.76
CA ILE A 23 14.53 9.70 -16.78
C ILE A 23 15.69 9.85 -15.81
N LYS A 24 15.48 9.56 -14.52
CA LYS A 24 16.54 9.71 -13.49
C LYS A 24 17.74 8.80 -13.74
N LYS A 25 17.54 7.61 -14.31
CA LYS A 25 18.64 6.69 -14.66
C LYS A 25 19.40 7.17 -15.90
N LEU A 26 18.69 7.67 -16.92
CA LEU A 26 19.30 8.29 -18.11
C LEU A 26 20.22 9.45 -17.73
N VAL A 27 19.72 10.38 -16.90
CA VAL A 27 20.50 11.52 -16.42
C VAL A 27 21.71 11.08 -15.58
N ALA A 28 21.53 10.12 -14.67
CA ALA A 28 22.63 9.60 -13.86
C ALA A 28 23.72 8.94 -14.71
N GLU A 29 23.33 8.22 -15.76
CA GLU A 29 24.26 7.58 -16.68
C GLU A 29 25.00 8.59 -17.57
N ALA A 30 24.30 9.60 -18.09
CA ALA A 30 24.94 10.72 -18.79
C ALA A 30 26.01 11.40 -17.91
N LYS A 31 25.70 11.62 -16.62
CA LYS A 31 26.68 12.15 -15.65
C LYS A 31 27.88 11.23 -15.49
N ARG A 32 27.63 9.93 -15.36
CA ARG A 32 28.68 8.89 -15.22
C ARG A 32 29.62 8.86 -16.43
N LEU A 33 29.07 9.08 -17.63
CA LEU A 33 29.81 9.14 -18.89
C LEU A 33 30.52 10.48 -19.13
N GLY A 34 30.35 11.46 -18.25
CA GLY A 34 30.95 12.79 -18.38
C GLY A 34 30.27 13.68 -19.43
N GLN A 35 29.02 13.41 -19.78
CA GLN A 35 28.29 14.21 -20.77
C GLN A 35 27.77 15.51 -20.13
N PRO A 36 28.05 16.69 -20.72
CA PRO A 36 27.63 17.97 -20.15
C PRO A 36 26.13 18.25 -20.34
N ALA A 37 25.50 17.58 -21.31
CA ALA A 37 24.09 17.72 -21.65
C ALA A 37 23.51 16.37 -22.09
N ILE A 38 22.18 16.30 -22.15
CA ILE A 38 21.42 15.18 -22.73
C ILE A 38 20.08 15.72 -23.23
N ALA A 39 19.56 15.16 -24.33
CA ALA A 39 18.22 15.45 -24.83
C ALA A 39 17.18 14.41 -24.39
N LEU A 40 15.91 14.80 -24.42
CA LEU A 40 14.77 13.89 -24.35
C LEU A 40 13.87 14.12 -25.58
N THR A 41 13.64 13.07 -26.37
CA THR A 41 13.00 13.13 -27.68
C THR A 41 12.02 11.98 -27.87
N ASP A 42 11.06 11.85 -26.94
CA ASP A 42 10.08 10.78 -26.96
C ASP A 42 9.19 10.78 -28.23
N HIS A 43 8.65 9.61 -28.58
CA HIS A 43 7.86 9.41 -29.80
C HIS A 43 6.50 10.12 -29.76
N GLY A 44 6.40 11.25 -30.45
CA GLY A 44 5.15 11.97 -30.69
C GLY A 44 4.47 12.54 -29.43
N VAL A 45 5.18 12.56 -28.30
CA VAL A 45 4.68 13.00 -26.99
C VAL A 45 5.79 13.72 -26.23
N MET A 46 5.41 14.55 -25.26
CA MET A 46 6.37 15.26 -24.41
C MET A 46 6.15 15.00 -22.91
N HIS A 47 5.44 13.93 -22.54
CA HIS A 47 5.00 13.64 -21.16
C HIS A 47 6.04 13.88 -20.06
N GLY A 48 7.30 13.51 -20.31
CA GLY A 48 8.40 13.59 -19.34
C GLY A 48 9.21 14.89 -19.34
N ALA A 49 8.90 15.88 -20.19
CA ALA A 49 9.78 17.03 -20.45
C ALA A 49 10.18 17.81 -19.18
N VAL A 50 9.21 18.16 -18.32
CA VAL A 50 9.47 18.91 -17.08
C VAL A 50 10.16 18.04 -16.02
N GLU A 51 9.77 16.76 -15.90
CA GLU A 51 10.45 15.83 -14.99
C GLU A 51 11.93 15.67 -15.37
N PHE A 52 12.20 15.53 -16.67
CA PHE A 52 13.54 15.43 -17.23
C PHE A 52 14.35 16.70 -17.02
N PHE A 53 13.78 17.86 -17.33
CA PHE A 53 14.41 19.16 -17.09
C PHE A 53 14.90 19.29 -15.65
N ARG A 54 14.04 18.97 -14.67
CA ARG A 54 14.37 19.03 -13.24
C ARG A 54 15.38 17.97 -12.81
N ALA A 55 15.28 16.76 -13.35
CA ALA A 55 16.25 15.71 -13.08
C ALA A 55 17.66 16.12 -13.56
N CYS A 56 17.77 16.69 -14.75
CA CYS A 56 19.00 17.25 -15.30
C CYS A 56 19.55 18.39 -14.43
N LYS A 57 18.72 19.39 -14.09
CA LYS A 57 19.12 20.51 -13.21
C LYS A 57 19.64 20.01 -11.86
N GLY A 58 18.93 19.09 -11.22
CA GLY A 58 19.34 18.51 -9.93
C GLY A 58 20.63 17.67 -10.01
N ALA A 59 20.97 17.17 -11.20
CA ALA A 59 22.21 16.45 -11.46
C ALA A 59 23.32 17.34 -12.07
N GLU A 60 23.09 18.65 -12.24
CA GLU A 60 24.02 19.59 -12.89
C GLU A 60 24.37 19.21 -14.35
N ILE A 61 23.39 18.66 -15.07
CA ILE A 61 23.48 18.38 -16.51
C ILE A 61 22.56 19.35 -17.23
N LYS A 62 22.98 19.86 -18.40
CA LYS A 62 22.14 20.72 -19.23
C LYS A 62 21.02 19.90 -19.91
N PRO A 63 19.74 20.19 -19.65
CA PRO A 63 18.63 19.54 -20.34
C PRO A 63 18.45 20.12 -21.74
N ILE A 64 18.18 19.25 -22.72
CA ILE A 64 17.75 19.64 -24.07
C ILE A 64 16.37 19.03 -24.29
N ILE A 65 15.36 19.88 -24.51
CA ILE A 65 13.98 19.44 -24.65
C ILE A 65 13.68 19.22 -26.13
N GLY A 66 13.13 18.07 -26.49
CA GLY A 66 12.83 17.74 -27.86
C GLY A 66 11.62 16.82 -28.01
N LEU A 67 11.44 16.35 -29.23
CA LEU A 67 10.32 15.53 -29.68
C LEU A 67 10.78 14.76 -30.91
N GLU A 68 10.58 13.44 -30.95
CA GLU A 68 10.64 12.72 -32.22
C GLU A 68 9.20 12.63 -32.77
N GLY A 69 8.87 13.53 -33.69
CA GLY A 69 7.53 13.66 -34.27
C GLY A 69 7.28 12.65 -35.39
N TYR A 70 6.00 12.44 -35.72
CA TYR A 70 5.61 11.71 -36.94
C TYR A 70 5.18 12.70 -38.02
N GLN A 71 5.88 12.74 -39.14
CA GLN A 71 5.59 13.59 -40.29
C GLN A 71 4.70 12.83 -41.30
N THR A 72 3.69 13.49 -41.86
CA THR A 72 2.89 12.88 -42.95
C THR A 72 3.72 12.73 -44.22
N VAL A 73 3.27 11.89 -45.15
CA VAL A 73 3.82 11.88 -46.51
C VAL A 73 3.65 13.26 -47.15
N TRP A 74 4.62 13.69 -47.95
CA TRP A 74 4.61 15.00 -48.60
C TRP A 74 3.30 15.31 -49.33
N GLY A 75 2.81 16.54 -49.15
CA GLY A 75 1.58 17.04 -49.77
C GLY A 75 0.29 16.43 -49.21
N ARG A 76 0.37 15.56 -48.20
CA ARG A 76 -0.80 15.06 -47.48
C ARG A 76 -1.12 16.00 -46.30
N PRO A 77 -2.42 16.30 -46.07
CA PRO A 77 -2.82 17.11 -44.93
C PRO A 77 -2.75 16.28 -43.63
N MET A 78 -2.46 16.95 -42.52
CA MET A 78 -2.39 16.36 -41.18
C MET A 78 -3.67 15.58 -40.83
N GLY A 79 -4.84 16.14 -41.18
CA GLY A 79 -6.16 15.53 -40.95
C GLY A 79 -6.56 14.42 -41.93
N GLY A 80 -5.69 14.00 -42.85
CA GLY A 80 -5.96 12.96 -43.85
C GLY A 80 -6.35 11.60 -43.24
N ARG A 81 -7.33 10.93 -43.85
CA ARG A 81 -7.92 9.64 -43.39
C ARG A 81 -8.00 8.55 -44.46
N ASP A 82 -7.35 8.72 -45.60
CA ASP A 82 -7.28 7.71 -46.64
C ASP A 82 -6.47 6.50 -46.15
N ALA A 83 -7.09 5.32 -46.16
CA ALA A 83 -6.49 4.11 -45.60
C ALA A 83 -5.23 3.62 -46.33
N GLN A 84 -5.05 3.99 -47.61
CA GLN A 84 -3.86 3.64 -48.38
C GLN A 84 -2.79 4.73 -48.28
N LEU A 85 -3.19 6.00 -48.37
CA LEU A 85 -2.24 7.11 -48.50
C LEU A 85 -1.83 7.74 -47.16
N ASP A 86 -2.68 7.68 -46.14
CA ASP A 86 -2.44 8.35 -44.84
C ASP A 86 -2.01 7.36 -43.74
N ARG A 87 -1.81 6.09 -44.07
CA ARG A 87 -1.24 5.12 -43.13
C ARG A 87 0.25 5.34 -42.91
N GLU A 88 0.96 5.71 -43.97
CA GLU A 88 2.40 5.96 -43.95
C GLU A 88 2.72 7.28 -43.26
N ASN A 89 3.85 7.31 -42.58
CA ASN A 89 4.41 8.48 -41.89
C ASN A 89 5.92 8.27 -41.73
N TYR A 90 6.63 9.37 -41.47
CA TYR A 90 8.07 9.39 -41.28
C TYR A 90 8.42 9.93 -39.91
N HIS A 91 9.56 9.54 -39.36
CA HIS A 91 10.07 10.12 -38.13
C HIS A 91 10.73 11.48 -38.39
N LEU A 92 10.78 12.34 -37.37
CA LEU A 92 11.38 13.66 -37.44
C LEU A 92 11.92 14.08 -36.07
N LEU A 93 13.24 14.22 -35.94
CA LEU A 93 13.86 14.71 -34.71
C LEU A 93 13.77 16.24 -34.63
N LEU A 94 13.19 16.74 -33.54
CA LEU A 94 13.03 18.17 -33.27
C LEU A 94 13.55 18.50 -31.87
N LEU A 95 14.34 19.57 -31.75
CA LEU A 95 14.89 20.06 -30.48
C LEU A 95 14.56 21.54 -30.29
N ALA A 96 14.16 21.93 -29.08
CA ALA A 96 13.92 23.32 -28.74
C ALA A 96 15.25 24.05 -28.51
N ARG A 97 15.56 24.99 -29.41
CA ARG A 97 16.73 25.88 -29.26
C ARG A 97 16.50 26.92 -28.16
N ASN A 98 15.26 27.39 -28.00
CA ASN A 98 14.90 28.40 -27.01
C ASN A 98 13.43 28.26 -26.60
N MET A 99 12.93 29.17 -25.76
CA MET A 99 11.52 29.15 -25.32
C MET A 99 10.50 29.31 -26.45
N THR A 100 10.83 29.99 -27.56
CA THR A 100 9.96 30.01 -28.75
C THR A 100 9.88 28.62 -29.38
N GLY A 101 11.04 27.97 -29.53
CA GLY A 101 11.13 26.58 -29.98
C GLY A 101 10.34 25.62 -29.09
N TYR A 102 10.47 25.72 -27.77
CA TYR A 102 9.73 24.88 -26.83
C TYR A 102 8.21 25.06 -26.99
N ARG A 103 7.71 26.31 -27.09
CA ARG A 103 6.29 26.58 -27.36
C ARG A 103 5.84 26.01 -28.70
N ASN A 104 6.68 26.09 -29.73
CA ASN A 104 6.38 25.47 -31.02
C ASN A 104 6.34 23.93 -30.92
N LEU A 105 7.21 23.30 -30.13
CA LEU A 105 7.13 21.86 -29.86
C LEU A 105 5.84 21.48 -29.13
N LEU A 106 5.38 22.28 -28.16
CA LEU A 106 4.09 22.06 -27.50
C LEU A 106 2.94 22.08 -28.51
N LYS A 107 2.94 23.03 -29.45
CA LYS A 107 1.94 23.10 -30.52
C LYS A 107 2.02 21.91 -31.46
N ILE A 108 3.22 21.55 -31.92
CA ILE A 108 3.43 20.40 -32.81
C ILE A 108 2.95 19.11 -32.15
N ALA A 109 3.32 18.85 -30.89
CA ALA A 109 2.86 17.69 -30.13
C ALA A 109 1.34 17.70 -29.91
N SER A 110 0.75 18.87 -29.65
CA SER A 110 -0.70 19.02 -29.43
C SER A 110 -1.49 18.76 -30.72
N HIS A 111 -1.19 19.48 -31.79
CA HIS A 111 -1.94 19.39 -33.05
C HIS A 111 -1.76 18.05 -33.75
N SER A 112 -0.58 17.44 -33.64
CA SER A 112 -0.36 16.09 -34.16
C SER A 112 -1.25 15.06 -33.45
N SER A 113 -1.52 15.24 -32.16
CA SER A 113 -2.43 14.38 -31.38
C SER A 113 -3.92 14.72 -31.56
N LEU A 114 -4.27 16.00 -31.63
CA LEU A 114 -5.67 16.45 -31.72
C LEU A 114 -6.24 16.33 -33.14
N ASN A 115 -5.49 16.81 -34.12
CA ASN A 115 -5.92 16.90 -35.52
C ASN A 115 -5.32 15.78 -36.37
N GLY A 116 -4.06 15.44 -36.14
CA GLY A 116 -3.28 14.53 -36.99
C GLY A 116 -3.32 13.05 -36.64
N TYR A 117 -3.89 12.70 -35.49
CA TYR A 117 -3.82 11.35 -34.95
C TYR A 117 -4.59 10.37 -35.82
N TYR A 118 -3.89 9.41 -36.43
CA TYR A 118 -4.47 8.26 -37.12
C TYR A 118 -4.11 6.96 -36.39
N TYR A 119 -2.98 6.32 -36.74
CA TYR A 119 -2.35 5.28 -35.90
C TYR A 119 -1.29 5.86 -34.96
N LYS A 120 -0.75 7.02 -35.33
CA LYS A 120 0.26 7.82 -34.62
C LYS A 120 -0.14 9.29 -34.68
N PRO A 121 0.32 10.15 -33.74
CA PRO A 121 0.09 11.59 -33.79
C PRO A 121 0.98 12.22 -34.86
N ARG A 122 0.41 12.58 -36.02
CA ARG A 122 1.19 13.06 -37.18
C ARG A 122 1.06 14.55 -37.40
N VAL A 123 2.10 15.22 -37.88
CA VAL A 123 2.09 16.63 -38.32
C VAL A 123 2.34 16.71 -39.83
N ASP A 124 1.79 17.72 -40.51
CA ASP A 124 2.06 17.96 -41.93
C ASP A 124 3.14 19.02 -42.15
N HIS A 125 3.65 19.08 -43.38
CA HIS A 125 4.80 19.92 -43.72
C HIS A 125 4.47 21.41 -43.62
N ASP A 126 3.23 21.80 -43.94
CA ASP A 126 2.78 23.20 -43.86
C ASP A 126 2.70 23.67 -42.40
N PHE A 127 2.14 22.86 -41.51
CA PHE A 127 2.08 23.15 -40.08
C PHE A 127 3.47 23.20 -39.46
N LEU A 128 4.35 22.27 -39.85
CA LEU A 128 5.75 22.26 -39.42
C LEU A 128 6.47 23.54 -39.84
N ALA A 129 6.32 23.97 -41.10
CA ALA A 129 6.94 25.18 -41.60
C ALA A 129 6.45 26.45 -40.87
N ALA A 130 5.16 26.50 -40.51
CA ALA A 130 4.60 27.61 -39.74
C ALA A 130 5.13 27.69 -38.30
N HIS A 131 5.72 26.61 -37.76
CA HIS A 131 6.18 26.50 -36.37
C HIS A 131 7.67 26.11 -36.27
N ALA A 132 8.47 26.41 -37.30
CA ALA A 132 9.89 26.07 -37.34
C ALA A 132 10.78 27.03 -36.51
N GLU A 133 10.28 28.22 -36.15
CA GLU A 133 11.07 29.23 -35.42
C GLU A 133 11.58 28.68 -34.08
N GLY A 134 12.89 28.80 -33.83
CA GLY A 134 13.52 28.35 -32.59
C GLY A 134 13.60 26.83 -32.45
N VAL A 135 13.30 26.06 -33.50
CA VAL A 135 13.40 24.59 -33.50
C VAL A 135 14.62 24.17 -34.32
N ILE A 136 15.41 23.26 -33.77
CA ILE A 136 16.47 22.53 -34.48
C ILE A 136 15.88 21.22 -34.99
N CYS A 137 16.21 20.85 -36.23
CA CYS A 137 15.74 19.65 -36.88
C CYS A 137 16.91 18.88 -37.51
N SER A 138 16.75 17.58 -37.71
CA SER A 138 17.71 16.75 -38.43
C SER A 138 17.06 15.92 -39.54
N THR A 139 17.88 15.27 -40.36
CA THR A 139 17.42 14.25 -41.32
C THR A 139 16.78 13.03 -40.68
N GLY A 140 16.93 12.82 -39.37
CA GLY A 140 16.29 11.78 -38.56
C GLY A 140 16.91 10.38 -38.69
N CYS A 141 16.26 9.41 -38.04
CA CYS A 141 16.60 7.99 -38.07
C CYS A 141 16.24 7.34 -39.42
N LEU A 142 16.46 6.02 -39.56
CA LEU A 142 16.12 5.30 -40.79
C LEU A 142 14.63 5.42 -41.16
N GLY A 143 13.74 5.62 -40.18
CA GLY A 143 12.31 5.84 -40.38
C GLY A 143 11.94 7.24 -40.88
N ALA A 144 12.90 8.16 -41.01
CA ALA A 144 12.67 9.53 -41.44
C ALA A 144 12.56 9.66 -42.98
N GLU A 145 12.01 10.79 -43.43
CA GLU A 145 11.58 10.98 -44.81
C GLU A 145 12.73 10.91 -45.82
N VAL A 146 13.83 11.63 -45.55
CA VAL A 146 14.99 11.67 -46.45
C VAL A 146 15.67 10.29 -46.53
N PRO A 147 16.01 9.61 -45.41
CA PRO A 147 16.50 8.24 -45.42
C PRO A 147 15.59 7.25 -46.17
N GLN A 148 14.27 7.28 -45.93
CA GLN A 148 13.32 6.39 -46.60
C GLN A 148 13.27 6.60 -48.11
N LEU A 149 13.31 7.85 -48.57
CA LEU A 149 13.34 8.15 -50.01
C LEU A 149 14.63 7.63 -50.68
N ILE A 150 15.78 7.74 -50.00
CA ILE A 150 17.05 7.15 -50.46
C ILE A 150 16.91 5.62 -50.58
N MET A 151 16.39 4.96 -49.55
CA MET A 151 16.17 3.50 -49.55
C MET A 151 15.21 3.03 -50.65
N GLN A 152 14.24 3.86 -51.02
CA GLN A 152 13.29 3.59 -52.11
C GLN A 152 13.88 3.85 -53.50
N GLY A 153 15.14 4.30 -53.61
CA GLY A 153 15.79 4.66 -54.87
C GLY A 153 15.31 5.99 -55.46
N LYS A 154 14.64 6.83 -54.67
CA LYS A 154 14.09 8.13 -55.06
C LYS A 154 15.03 9.27 -54.65
N GLU A 155 16.31 9.16 -54.99
CA GLU A 155 17.35 10.11 -54.54
C GLU A 155 17.06 11.57 -54.94
N ASN A 156 16.47 11.80 -56.12
CA ASN A 156 16.10 13.16 -56.55
C ASN A 156 15.03 13.79 -55.63
N GLU A 157 13.99 13.02 -55.28
CA GLU A 157 12.94 13.47 -54.35
C GLU A 157 13.54 13.68 -52.94
N ALA A 158 14.45 12.81 -52.50
CA ALA A 158 15.16 12.95 -51.23
C ALA A 158 16.00 14.25 -51.18
N TYR A 159 16.69 14.56 -52.28
CA TYR A 159 17.50 15.78 -52.42
C TYR A 159 16.64 17.04 -52.39
N GLU A 160 15.50 17.04 -53.10
CA GLU A 160 14.51 18.14 -53.06
C GLU A 160 13.93 18.31 -51.66
N ARG A 161 13.59 17.20 -51.00
CA ARG A 161 13.05 17.22 -49.64
C ARG A 161 14.04 17.78 -48.63
N LEU A 162 15.31 17.37 -48.71
CA LEU A 162 16.37 17.91 -47.87
C LEU A 162 16.51 19.43 -48.09
N GLY A 163 16.44 19.89 -49.34
CA GLY A 163 16.43 21.32 -49.66
C GLY A 163 15.28 22.09 -49.00
N TRP A 164 14.07 21.50 -48.97
CA TRP A 164 12.93 22.10 -48.28
C TRP A 164 13.16 22.22 -46.77
N TYR A 165 13.69 21.19 -46.10
CA TYR A 165 13.99 21.27 -44.67
C TYR A 165 15.02 22.37 -44.36
N VAL A 166 16.04 22.52 -45.22
CA VAL A 166 17.04 23.60 -45.09
C VAL A 166 16.41 24.98 -45.25
N GLU A 167 15.46 25.14 -46.17
CA GLU A 167 14.73 26.40 -46.35
C GLU A 167 13.85 26.74 -45.14
N VAL A 168 13.18 25.75 -44.56
CA VAL A 168 12.25 25.94 -43.44
C VAL A 168 12.97 26.21 -42.12
N PHE A 169 13.96 25.40 -41.77
CA PHE A 169 14.64 25.50 -40.47
C PHE A 169 15.87 26.41 -40.50
N GLY A 170 16.40 26.70 -41.68
CA GLY A 170 17.67 27.41 -41.85
C GLY A 170 18.87 26.47 -41.71
N ARG A 171 19.99 26.83 -42.36
CA ARG A 171 21.21 26.01 -42.43
C ARG A 171 21.86 25.81 -41.06
N GLU A 172 21.65 26.75 -40.15
CA GLU A 172 22.18 26.73 -38.80
C GLU A 172 21.35 25.90 -37.82
N ASN A 173 20.09 25.58 -38.16
CA ASN A 173 19.21 24.77 -37.31
C ASN A 173 18.82 23.43 -37.98
N PHE A 174 19.39 23.09 -39.13
CA PHE A 174 19.16 21.81 -39.80
C PHE A 174 20.45 20.98 -39.93
N PHE A 175 20.42 19.73 -39.48
CA PHE A 175 21.59 18.86 -39.38
C PHE A 175 21.41 17.56 -40.15
N VAL A 176 22.51 17.04 -40.70
CA VAL A 176 22.53 15.70 -41.31
C VAL A 176 22.84 14.68 -40.22
N GLU A 177 21.82 13.97 -39.76
CA GLU A 177 21.93 12.95 -38.72
C GLU A 177 22.44 11.62 -39.28
N LEU A 178 23.42 11.05 -38.59
CA LEU A 178 24.03 9.76 -38.88
C LEU A 178 23.87 8.85 -37.67
N GLN A 179 23.34 7.66 -37.91
CA GLN A 179 23.16 6.58 -36.92
C GLN A 179 23.81 5.31 -37.45
N GLU A 180 24.19 4.42 -36.53
CA GLU A 180 24.79 3.15 -36.89
C GLU A 180 24.45 2.05 -35.89
N HIS A 181 23.84 0.99 -36.41
CA HIS A 181 23.39 -0.22 -35.73
C HIS A 181 23.56 -1.39 -36.71
N SER A 182 23.29 -2.63 -36.30
CA SER A 182 23.33 -3.80 -37.22
C SER A 182 22.20 -3.81 -38.27
N ILE A 183 22.14 -2.77 -39.12
CA ILE A 183 21.18 -2.55 -40.19
C ILE A 183 21.96 -2.15 -41.46
N PRO A 184 22.09 -3.06 -42.45
CA PRO A 184 22.87 -2.79 -43.66
C PRO A 184 22.47 -1.52 -44.42
N GLU A 185 21.19 -1.16 -44.37
CA GLU A 185 20.62 -0.01 -45.06
C GLU A 185 21.11 1.33 -44.49
N LEU A 186 21.48 1.41 -43.21
CA LEU A 186 22.06 2.63 -42.61
C LEU A 186 23.39 2.99 -43.27
N ILE A 187 24.23 2.01 -43.58
CA ILE A 187 25.53 2.23 -44.24
C ILE A 187 25.33 2.87 -45.62
N GLU A 188 24.35 2.38 -46.38
CA GLU A 188 24.06 2.91 -47.73
C GLU A 188 23.48 4.32 -47.66
N VAL A 189 22.57 4.59 -46.72
CA VAL A 189 22.04 5.95 -46.48
C VAL A 189 23.16 6.90 -46.05
N ASN A 190 24.03 6.51 -45.11
CA ASN A 190 25.13 7.33 -44.61
C ASN A 190 26.13 7.71 -45.73
N LYS A 191 26.41 6.80 -46.68
CA LYS A 191 27.26 7.09 -47.85
C LYS A 191 26.68 8.16 -48.78
N VAL A 192 25.35 8.30 -48.83
CA VAL A 192 24.66 9.33 -49.62
C VAL A 192 24.60 10.65 -48.85
N LEU A 193 24.26 10.60 -47.56
CA LEU A 193 24.06 11.77 -46.71
C LEU A 193 25.35 12.55 -46.44
N VAL A 194 26.48 11.87 -46.20
CA VAL A 194 27.76 12.53 -45.88
C VAL A 194 28.21 13.50 -46.98
N PRO A 195 28.27 13.12 -48.27
CA PRO A 195 28.56 14.07 -49.34
C PRO A 195 27.52 15.18 -49.52
N TRP A 196 26.26 14.95 -49.12
CA TRP A 196 25.21 15.97 -49.22
C TRP A 196 25.36 17.06 -48.16
N ALA A 197 25.89 16.73 -46.98
CA ALA A 197 26.21 17.72 -45.96
C ALA A 197 27.13 18.82 -46.52
N ASP A 198 28.18 18.46 -47.27
CA ASP A 198 29.07 19.44 -47.92
C ASP A 198 28.34 20.24 -49.01
N LYS A 199 27.52 19.59 -49.85
CA LYS A 199 26.77 20.26 -50.94
C LYS A 199 25.78 21.31 -50.43
N PHE A 200 25.11 21.01 -49.32
CA PHE A 200 24.17 21.92 -48.68
C PHE A 200 24.81 22.79 -47.60
N ASN A 201 26.11 22.68 -47.37
CA ASN A 201 26.83 23.39 -46.30
C ASN A 201 26.13 23.22 -44.93
N LEU A 202 25.88 21.95 -44.57
CA LEU A 202 25.24 21.52 -43.33
C LEU A 202 26.26 20.80 -42.44
N GLN A 203 25.99 20.80 -41.14
CA GLN A 203 26.80 20.08 -40.16
C GLN A 203 26.32 18.64 -40.02
N LEU A 204 27.28 17.71 -39.94
CA LEU A 204 27.03 16.31 -39.59
C LEU A 204 26.73 16.19 -38.10
N LEU A 205 25.74 15.39 -37.74
CA LEU A 205 25.33 15.11 -36.36
C LEU A 205 25.32 13.59 -36.16
N VAL A 206 26.12 13.08 -35.22
CA VAL A 206 26.09 11.66 -34.86
C VAL A 206 25.19 11.42 -33.66
N THR A 207 24.28 10.46 -33.75
CA THR A 207 23.37 10.04 -32.67
C THR A 207 23.32 8.50 -32.57
N ASN A 208 22.60 7.96 -31.57
CA ASN A 208 22.52 6.51 -31.32
C ASN A 208 21.10 6.03 -30.99
N ASP A 209 20.07 6.84 -31.26
CA ASP A 209 18.66 6.50 -31.09
C ASP A 209 18.35 5.69 -29.81
N VAL A 210 18.63 6.29 -28.66
CA VAL A 210 18.73 5.55 -27.39
C VAL A 210 17.36 5.16 -26.86
N HIS A 211 17.14 3.87 -26.57
CA HIS A 211 15.87 3.34 -26.03
C HIS A 211 15.97 2.81 -24.58
N TYR A 212 17.19 2.54 -24.11
CA TYR A 212 17.47 2.06 -22.76
C TYR A 212 18.82 2.60 -22.25
N VAL A 213 19.07 2.46 -20.94
CA VAL A 213 20.12 3.25 -20.28
C VAL A 213 21.50 2.66 -20.55
N ARG A 214 21.68 1.35 -20.36
CA ARG A 214 22.95 0.64 -20.49
C ARG A 214 22.85 -0.56 -21.41
N GLU A 215 24.00 -1.04 -21.88
CA GLU A 215 24.07 -2.21 -22.76
C GLU A 215 23.36 -3.44 -22.15
N GLU A 216 23.52 -3.69 -20.84
CA GLU A 216 22.85 -4.80 -20.15
C GLU A 216 21.32 -4.70 -20.11
N ASP A 217 20.74 -3.51 -20.36
CA ASP A 217 19.29 -3.29 -20.37
C ASP A 217 18.63 -3.73 -21.68
N GLY A 218 19.40 -4.12 -22.70
CA GLY A 218 18.87 -4.53 -24.00
C GLY A 218 17.96 -5.77 -23.94
N THR A 219 18.28 -6.75 -23.09
CA THR A 219 17.41 -7.94 -22.92
C THR A 219 16.10 -7.60 -22.20
N PRO A 220 16.09 -6.87 -21.07
CA PRO A 220 14.87 -6.33 -20.49
C PRO A 220 14.02 -5.50 -21.46
N HIS A 221 14.65 -4.67 -22.30
CA HIS A 221 13.98 -3.88 -23.32
C HIS A 221 13.26 -4.77 -24.35
N ASP A 222 13.92 -5.81 -24.84
CA ASP A 222 13.32 -6.74 -25.79
C ASP A 222 12.09 -7.48 -25.20
N VAL A 223 12.14 -7.75 -23.89
CA VAL A 223 10.99 -8.29 -23.14
C VAL A 223 9.88 -7.24 -22.98
N LEU A 224 10.21 -5.97 -22.75
CA LEU A 224 9.24 -4.88 -22.71
C LEU A 224 8.45 -4.79 -24.03
N LEU A 225 9.12 -4.88 -25.17
CA LEU A 225 8.46 -4.91 -26.48
C LEU A 225 7.44 -6.05 -26.57
N CYS A 226 7.82 -7.26 -26.13
CA CYS A 226 6.91 -8.40 -26.08
C CYS A 226 5.70 -8.15 -25.16
N VAL A 227 5.92 -7.50 -24.01
CA VAL A 227 4.85 -7.13 -23.06
C VAL A 227 3.86 -6.16 -23.70
N GLN A 228 4.35 -5.17 -24.46
CA GLN A 228 3.50 -4.15 -25.09
C GLN A 228 2.74 -4.68 -26.30
N THR A 229 3.35 -5.54 -27.12
CA THR A 229 2.69 -6.13 -28.30
C THR A 229 1.86 -7.37 -27.97
N GLY A 230 2.00 -7.93 -26.76
CA GLY A 230 1.37 -9.19 -26.37
C GLY A 230 1.97 -10.42 -27.04
N ALA A 231 3.14 -10.29 -27.67
CA ALA A 231 3.87 -11.39 -28.30
C ALA A 231 4.65 -12.22 -27.26
N ARG A 232 5.06 -13.42 -27.63
CA ARG A 232 5.99 -14.24 -26.84
C ARG A 232 7.42 -13.98 -27.29
N TYR A 233 8.36 -14.07 -26.36
CA TYR A 233 9.78 -13.85 -26.61
C TYR A 233 10.37 -14.82 -27.67
N GLN A 234 9.75 -16.00 -27.82
CA GLN A 234 10.15 -17.02 -28.79
C GLN A 234 9.56 -16.81 -30.19
N ASP A 235 8.59 -15.90 -30.36
CA ASP A 235 7.92 -15.69 -31.65
C ASP A 235 8.90 -15.05 -32.66
N GLU A 236 9.11 -15.68 -33.82
CA GLU A 236 10.09 -15.20 -34.82
C GLU A 236 9.72 -13.84 -35.43
N LYS A 237 8.43 -13.53 -35.53
CA LYS A 237 7.89 -12.31 -36.15
C LYS A 237 7.49 -11.23 -35.13
N ARG A 238 8.00 -11.32 -33.91
CA ARG A 238 7.75 -10.30 -32.88
C ARG A 238 8.48 -8.99 -33.18
N MET A 239 7.98 -7.91 -32.60
CA MET A 239 8.68 -6.63 -32.60
C MET A 239 9.98 -6.77 -31.79
N ARG A 240 11.10 -6.34 -32.38
CA ARG A 240 12.44 -6.28 -31.78
C ARG A 240 13.29 -5.26 -32.52
N LEU A 241 14.29 -4.70 -31.86
CA LEU A 241 15.33 -3.90 -32.52
C LEU A 241 16.31 -4.82 -33.27
N SER A 242 17.15 -4.23 -34.12
CA SER A 242 18.10 -4.98 -34.95
C SER A 242 19.20 -5.69 -34.15
N ASP A 243 19.65 -5.06 -33.06
CA ASP A 243 20.64 -5.55 -32.11
C ASP A 243 20.48 -4.85 -30.74
N MET A 244 21.47 -5.01 -29.86
CA MET A 244 21.46 -4.44 -28.50
C MET A 244 22.25 -3.13 -28.35
N SER A 245 22.47 -2.38 -29.43
CA SER A 245 23.32 -1.18 -29.42
C SER A 245 22.61 0.15 -29.09
N TYR A 246 21.33 0.15 -28.72
CA TYR A 246 20.46 1.32 -28.52
C TYR A 246 20.51 1.89 -27.09
N PHE A 247 21.72 2.04 -26.53
CA PHE A 247 21.96 2.57 -25.18
C PHE A 247 22.81 3.85 -25.17
N LEU A 248 22.96 4.50 -24.00
CA LEU A 248 23.87 5.64 -23.84
C LEU A 248 25.34 5.19 -23.97
N LYS A 249 25.90 5.34 -25.17
CA LYS A 249 27.33 5.10 -25.46
C LYS A 249 28.21 6.26 -24.98
N SER A 250 29.44 5.96 -24.58
CA SER A 250 30.51 6.95 -24.45
C SER A 250 30.98 7.45 -25.82
N ARG A 251 31.67 8.60 -25.88
CA ARG A 251 32.27 9.10 -27.13
C ARG A 251 33.15 8.06 -27.83
N ALA A 252 34.00 7.37 -27.06
CA ALA A 252 34.90 6.34 -27.60
C ALA A 252 34.13 5.19 -28.25
N GLN A 253 33.03 4.73 -27.62
CA GLN A 253 32.15 3.71 -28.18
C GLN A 253 31.43 4.21 -29.45
N MET A 254 31.02 5.47 -29.48
CA MET A 254 30.46 6.09 -30.69
C MET A 254 31.49 6.08 -31.83
N GLU A 255 32.69 6.58 -31.59
CA GLU A 255 33.76 6.59 -32.60
C GLU A 255 34.13 5.18 -33.08
N GLU A 256 34.19 4.20 -32.18
CA GLU A 256 34.47 2.80 -32.51
C GLU A 256 33.36 2.17 -33.37
N THR A 257 32.09 2.57 -33.16
CA THR A 257 30.96 2.09 -33.97
C THR A 257 31.10 2.52 -35.44
N PHE A 258 31.47 3.77 -35.70
CA PHE A 258 31.52 4.32 -37.06
C PHE A 258 32.83 4.03 -37.80
N ARG A 259 33.97 3.97 -37.08
CA ARG A 259 35.32 3.85 -37.66
C ARG A 259 35.50 2.73 -38.72
N PRO A 260 34.90 1.53 -38.59
CA PRO A 260 35.06 0.47 -39.58
C PRO A 260 34.28 0.69 -40.88
N LEU A 261 33.29 1.58 -40.88
CA LEU A 261 32.25 1.65 -41.90
C LEU A 261 32.36 2.89 -42.76
N ILE A 262 32.66 4.04 -42.16
CA ILE A 262 32.78 5.33 -42.83
C ILE A 262 33.80 6.22 -42.10
N ASP A 263 34.65 6.91 -42.87
CA ASP A 263 35.63 7.86 -42.32
C ASP A 263 34.94 9.20 -42.05
N LEU A 264 34.63 9.47 -40.79
CA LEU A 264 33.98 10.71 -40.35
C LEU A 264 34.99 11.68 -39.75
N PRO A 265 34.89 12.99 -40.04
CA PRO A 265 35.71 13.98 -39.37
C PRO A 265 35.33 14.05 -37.89
N ALA A 266 36.31 14.32 -37.01
CA ALA A 266 36.08 14.46 -35.57
C ALA A 266 34.97 15.49 -35.24
N SER A 267 34.81 16.52 -36.09
CA SER A 267 33.77 17.54 -35.96
C SER A 267 32.35 16.97 -35.98
N ALA A 268 32.10 15.83 -36.64
CA ALA A 268 30.78 15.18 -36.65
C ALA A 268 30.32 14.75 -35.23
N PHE A 269 31.27 14.42 -34.35
CA PHE A 269 31.01 14.11 -32.95
C PHE A 269 30.93 15.38 -32.10
N ASP A 270 31.74 16.40 -32.42
CA ASP A 270 31.80 17.67 -31.68
C ASP A 270 30.56 18.55 -31.89
N HIS A 271 29.85 18.44 -33.03
CA HIS A 271 28.63 19.21 -33.28
C HIS A 271 27.50 18.90 -32.29
N THR A 272 27.53 17.74 -31.60
CA THR A 272 26.60 17.45 -30.50
C THR A 272 26.71 18.47 -29.36
N LEU A 273 27.94 18.92 -29.07
CA LEU A 273 28.23 19.96 -28.08
C LEU A 273 27.80 21.34 -28.59
N THR A 274 27.97 21.59 -29.89
CA THR A 274 27.52 22.85 -30.51
C THR A 274 26.01 23.01 -30.38
N ILE A 275 25.22 21.97 -30.68
CA ILE A 275 23.77 21.98 -30.48
C ILE A 275 23.44 22.14 -29.00
N ALA A 276 24.15 21.44 -28.12
CA ALA A 276 23.96 21.60 -26.68
C ALA A 276 24.17 23.05 -26.23
N ASP A 277 25.17 23.74 -26.76
CA ASP A 277 25.43 25.17 -26.48
C ASP A 277 24.33 26.08 -27.04
N MET A 278 23.77 25.75 -28.21
CA MET A 278 22.68 26.52 -28.84
C MET A 278 21.35 26.46 -28.08
N CYS A 279 21.10 25.41 -27.30
CA CYS A 279 19.82 25.20 -26.63
C CYS A 279 19.73 25.92 -25.27
N GLU A 280 18.77 26.82 -25.11
CA GLU A 280 18.50 27.57 -23.88
C GLU A 280 16.99 27.57 -23.55
N VAL A 281 16.56 26.57 -22.78
CA VAL A 281 15.17 26.40 -22.32
C VAL A 281 15.16 26.40 -20.79
N ASP A 282 14.24 27.15 -20.19
CA ASP A 282 13.98 27.13 -18.76
C ASP A 282 12.49 26.88 -18.53
N LEU A 283 12.19 25.79 -17.81
CA LEU A 283 10.83 25.34 -17.54
C LEU A 283 10.38 25.61 -16.10
N GLU A 284 11.22 26.27 -15.28
CA GLU A 284 10.73 26.76 -13.99
C GLU A 284 9.86 27.99 -14.18
N ASP A 285 8.63 27.90 -13.69
CA ASP A 285 7.68 29.00 -13.66
C ASP A 285 7.16 29.17 -12.22
N PRO A 286 7.55 30.24 -11.51
CA PRO A 286 7.13 30.46 -10.13
C PRO A 286 5.74 31.11 -10.02
N ASP A 287 5.19 31.61 -11.12
CA ASP A 287 3.96 32.40 -11.13
C ASP A 287 2.72 31.49 -11.18
N TYR A 288 1.61 31.97 -10.62
CA TYR A 288 0.32 31.30 -10.71
C TYR A 288 -0.48 31.84 -11.91
N HIS A 289 -0.99 30.93 -12.74
CA HIS A 289 -1.73 31.25 -13.97
C HIS A 289 -3.22 31.00 -13.78
N LEU A 290 -3.84 31.85 -12.96
CA LEU A 290 -5.26 31.76 -12.62
C LEU A 290 -6.11 32.39 -13.74
N PRO A 291 -7.23 31.76 -14.14
CA PRO A 291 -8.08 32.29 -15.20
C PRO A 291 -8.72 33.62 -14.82
N ASP A 292 -8.96 34.45 -15.82
CA ASP A 292 -9.73 35.67 -15.63
C ASP A 292 -11.19 35.34 -15.30
N LEU A 293 -11.68 35.94 -14.22
CA LEU A 293 -13.07 35.83 -13.81
C LEU A 293 -13.75 37.20 -13.99
N PRO A 294 -14.81 37.31 -14.81
CA PRO A 294 -15.54 38.56 -14.96
C PRO A 294 -16.11 39.02 -13.60
N ILE A 295 -15.73 40.22 -13.16
CA ILE A 295 -16.26 40.86 -11.94
C ILE A 295 -17.02 42.16 -12.29
N PRO A 296 -17.97 42.59 -11.44
CA PRO A 296 -18.73 43.82 -11.70
C PRO A 296 -17.82 45.06 -11.79
N GLU A 297 -18.22 46.02 -12.63
CA GLU A 297 -17.46 47.27 -12.85
C GLU A 297 -17.25 48.03 -11.53
N GLY A 298 -16.02 48.52 -11.31
CA GLY A 298 -15.64 49.25 -10.10
C GLY A 298 -15.08 48.39 -8.97
N PHE A 299 -15.09 47.06 -9.10
CA PHE A 299 -14.42 46.16 -8.16
C PHE A 299 -13.07 45.65 -8.69
N THR A 300 -12.15 45.38 -7.77
CA THR A 300 -11.06 44.41 -7.92
C THR A 300 -11.47 43.07 -7.28
N TYR A 301 -10.77 41.96 -7.60
CA TYR A 301 -11.04 40.65 -6.98
C TYR A 301 -11.08 40.72 -5.44
N ALA A 302 -10.13 41.39 -4.81
CA ALA A 302 -10.09 41.56 -3.36
C ALA A 302 -11.30 42.33 -2.80
N THR A 303 -11.69 43.43 -3.45
CA THR A 303 -12.85 44.22 -3.02
C THR A 303 -14.17 43.50 -3.27
N TYR A 304 -14.26 42.70 -4.34
CA TYR A 304 -15.46 41.92 -4.64
C TYR A 304 -15.63 40.75 -3.68
N LEU A 305 -14.54 40.02 -3.39
CA LEU A 305 -14.53 38.96 -2.38
C LEU A 305 -14.95 39.49 -1.01
N ARG A 306 -14.43 40.65 -0.61
CA ARG A 306 -14.86 41.34 0.62
C ARG A 306 -16.35 41.66 0.61
N HIS A 307 -16.85 42.23 -0.47
CA HIS A 307 -18.27 42.59 -0.60
C HIS A 307 -19.18 41.36 -0.43
N LEU A 308 -18.90 40.26 -1.15
CA LEU A 308 -19.65 39.00 -1.02
C LEU A 308 -19.54 38.41 0.39
N THR A 309 -18.37 38.51 1.02
CA THR A 309 -18.16 38.04 2.40
C THR A 309 -19.04 38.82 3.37
N GLU A 310 -19.12 40.14 3.25
CA GLU A 310 -19.92 40.99 4.13
C GLU A 310 -21.43 40.74 3.96
N GLU A 311 -21.90 40.55 2.74
CA GLU A 311 -23.29 40.14 2.47
C GLU A 311 -23.60 38.76 3.07
N GLY A 312 -22.69 37.81 2.88
CA GLY A 312 -22.78 36.46 3.46
C GLY A 312 -22.82 36.48 4.98
N MET A 313 -21.98 37.29 5.63
CA MET A 313 -21.97 37.45 7.08
C MET A 313 -23.30 37.98 7.61
N GLN A 314 -23.88 39.00 6.99
CA GLN A 314 -25.18 39.53 7.40
C GLN A 314 -26.28 38.47 7.24
N ARG A 315 -26.24 37.70 6.14
CA ARG A 315 -27.19 36.61 5.89
C ARG A 315 -27.10 35.47 6.90
N LEU A 316 -25.88 35.07 7.29
CA LEU A 316 -25.64 33.87 8.12
C LEU A 316 -25.62 34.17 9.63
N TYR A 317 -25.01 35.28 10.05
CA TYR A 317 -24.86 35.63 11.47
C TYR A 317 -25.87 36.69 11.96
N GLY A 318 -26.52 37.43 11.05
CA GLY A 318 -27.45 38.50 11.40
C GLY A 318 -26.81 39.50 12.37
N ALA A 319 -27.41 39.67 13.55
CA ALA A 319 -26.90 40.59 14.56
C ALA A 319 -25.47 40.27 15.05
N ARG A 320 -25.08 38.98 15.09
CA ARG A 320 -23.73 38.53 15.50
C ARG A 320 -22.66 38.87 14.46
N ALA A 321 -23.02 39.30 13.26
CA ALA A 321 -22.05 39.70 12.25
C ALA A 321 -21.13 40.82 12.75
N ASN A 322 -21.57 41.64 13.71
CA ASN A 322 -20.79 42.73 14.30
C ASN A 322 -20.03 42.33 15.58
N ASP A 323 -20.11 41.07 16.01
CA ASP A 323 -19.34 40.58 17.15
C ASP A 323 -17.83 40.65 16.83
N ALA A 324 -17.03 40.94 17.86
CA ALA A 324 -15.60 41.22 17.69
C ALA A 324 -14.82 40.01 17.13
N ASP A 325 -15.16 38.80 17.57
CA ASP A 325 -14.53 37.55 17.11
C ASP A 325 -14.80 37.26 15.63
N VAL A 326 -16.03 37.52 15.16
CA VAL A 326 -16.41 37.33 13.75
C VAL A 326 -15.72 38.37 12.86
N GLN A 327 -15.71 39.64 13.26
CA GLN A 327 -15.04 40.70 12.51
C GLN A 327 -13.51 40.51 12.46
N GLU A 328 -12.90 40.13 13.58
CA GLU A 328 -11.46 39.83 13.63
C GLU A 328 -11.10 38.67 12.69
N ARG A 329 -11.89 37.58 12.72
CA ARG A 329 -11.68 36.44 11.83
C ARG A 329 -11.80 36.84 10.36
N LYS A 330 -12.83 37.61 10.00
CA LYS A 330 -13.05 38.12 8.63
C LYS A 330 -11.85 38.94 8.14
N GLU A 331 -11.41 39.94 8.90
CA GLU A 331 -10.29 40.81 8.50
C GLU A 331 -8.96 40.06 8.42
N ARG A 332 -8.75 39.07 9.30
CA ARG A 332 -7.56 38.21 9.26
C ARG A 332 -7.54 37.36 8.01
N GLU A 333 -8.63 36.65 7.71
CA GLU A 333 -8.71 35.77 6.53
C GLU A 333 -8.58 36.55 5.22
N LEU A 334 -9.37 37.62 5.05
CA LEU A 334 -9.32 38.43 3.82
C LEU A 334 -7.93 39.04 3.58
N ARG A 335 -7.24 39.49 4.64
CA ARG A 335 -5.87 39.99 4.51
C ARG A 335 -4.92 38.91 4.03
N ILE A 336 -4.94 37.73 4.65
CA ILE A 336 -4.03 36.63 4.28
C ILE A 336 -4.32 36.15 2.85
N ILE A 337 -5.60 36.02 2.46
CA ILE A 337 -6.00 35.64 1.10
C ILE A 337 -5.45 36.64 0.08
N ASN A 338 -5.58 37.94 0.36
CA ASN A 338 -5.11 38.99 -0.53
C ASN A 338 -3.57 39.07 -0.59
N GLU A 339 -2.88 39.00 0.56
CA GLU A 339 -1.42 39.01 0.62
C GLU A 339 -0.79 37.83 -0.15
N MET A 340 -1.49 36.70 -0.21
CA MET A 340 -1.04 35.50 -0.92
C MET A 340 -1.53 35.41 -2.37
N GLY A 341 -2.35 36.38 -2.84
CA GLY A 341 -2.81 36.45 -4.23
C GLY A 341 -3.92 35.47 -4.61
N PHE A 342 -4.72 34.99 -3.65
CA PHE A 342 -5.74 33.97 -3.88
C PHE A 342 -7.18 34.49 -3.93
N ASP A 343 -7.38 35.80 -4.05
CA ASP A 343 -8.73 36.39 -4.13
C ASP A 343 -9.55 35.82 -5.29
N VAL A 344 -8.94 35.75 -6.49
CA VAL A 344 -9.57 35.23 -7.70
C VAL A 344 -9.91 33.74 -7.56
N TYR A 345 -9.06 32.97 -6.89
CA TYR A 345 -9.30 31.53 -6.65
C TYR A 345 -10.57 31.31 -5.82
N PHE A 346 -10.75 32.07 -4.73
CA PHE A 346 -11.99 31.98 -3.94
C PHE A 346 -13.22 32.34 -4.76
N LEU A 347 -13.13 33.35 -5.62
CA LEU A 347 -14.23 33.75 -6.49
C LEU A 347 -14.54 32.70 -7.57
N ILE A 348 -13.52 32.05 -8.15
CA ILE A 348 -13.68 30.96 -9.11
C ILE A 348 -14.45 29.79 -8.46
N VAL A 349 -14.03 29.39 -7.25
CA VAL A 349 -14.67 28.29 -6.53
C VAL A 349 -16.09 28.66 -6.09
N ALA A 350 -16.30 29.90 -5.63
CA ALA A 350 -17.65 30.41 -5.31
C ALA A 350 -18.57 30.39 -6.53
N ASP A 351 -18.08 30.78 -7.71
CA ASP A 351 -18.83 30.75 -8.96
C ASP A 351 -19.28 29.32 -9.35
N LEU A 352 -18.39 28.33 -9.18
CA LEU A 352 -18.75 26.92 -9.37
C LEU A 352 -19.86 26.49 -8.41
N CYS A 353 -19.75 26.84 -7.12
CA CYS A 353 -20.78 26.55 -6.13
C CYS A 353 -22.10 27.26 -6.43
N ASP A 354 -22.06 28.50 -6.92
CA ASP A 354 -23.24 29.27 -7.32
C ASP A 354 -23.95 28.66 -8.53
N PHE A 355 -23.19 28.23 -9.54
CA PHE A 355 -23.73 27.49 -10.67
C PHE A 355 -24.38 26.18 -10.22
N ALA A 356 -23.70 25.39 -9.38
CA ALA A 356 -24.23 24.15 -8.83
C ALA A 356 -25.56 24.41 -8.10
N ARG A 357 -25.63 25.46 -7.27
CA ARG A 357 -26.86 25.89 -6.59
C ARG A 357 -27.98 26.23 -7.57
N SER A 358 -27.68 26.98 -8.63
CA SER A 358 -28.66 27.39 -9.65
C SER A 358 -29.28 26.20 -10.40
N ARG A 359 -28.55 25.08 -10.49
CA ARG A 359 -28.97 23.84 -11.15
C ARG A 359 -29.47 22.77 -10.18
N ASN A 360 -29.57 23.09 -8.89
CA ASN A 360 -29.89 22.12 -7.82
C ASN A 360 -28.94 20.90 -7.81
N ILE A 361 -27.67 21.13 -8.17
CA ILE A 361 -26.58 20.18 -8.02
C ILE A 361 -26.05 20.37 -6.61
N TRP A 362 -26.11 19.33 -5.78
CA TRP A 362 -25.61 19.39 -4.41
C TRP A 362 -24.08 19.34 -4.45
N TRP A 363 -23.41 19.98 -3.50
CA TRP A 363 -21.97 19.84 -3.33
C TRP A 363 -21.57 19.81 -1.86
N ASN A 364 -20.39 19.27 -1.58
CA ASN A 364 -19.78 19.35 -0.27
C ASN A 364 -18.28 19.65 -0.40
N VAL A 365 -17.69 20.27 0.61
CA VAL A 365 -16.25 20.58 0.66
C VAL A 365 -15.55 19.54 1.53
N ARG A 366 -14.46 18.93 1.04
CA ARG A 366 -13.57 18.10 1.84
C ARG A 366 -12.33 18.87 2.29
N GLY A 367 -11.62 18.29 3.26
CA GLY A 367 -10.31 18.77 3.67
C GLY A 367 -10.37 20.01 4.55
N SER A 368 -9.34 20.83 4.49
CA SER A 368 -9.18 22.00 5.36
C SER A 368 -9.99 23.22 4.91
N GLY A 369 -10.52 23.25 3.69
CA GLY A 369 -11.29 24.38 3.16
C GLY A 369 -12.50 24.79 4.00
N ALA A 370 -13.10 23.84 4.72
CA ALA A 370 -14.19 24.11 5.66
C ALA A 370 -13.79 25.01 6.85
N GLY A 371 -12.49 25.20 7.09
CA GLY A 371 -11.96 26.07 8.14
C GLY A 371 -11.95 27.56 7.82
N SER A 372 -12.45 28.00 6.66
CA SER A 372 -12.49 29.41 6.27
C SER A 372 -13.86 30.04 6.49
N LEU A 373 -13.91 31.13 7.26
CA LEU A 373 -15.09 31.99 7.41
C LEU A 373 -15.47 32.65 6.09
N VAL A 374 -14.48 33.10 5.31
CA VAL A 374 -14.69 33.68 3.98
C VAL A 374 -15.39 32.66 3.07
N ALA A 375 -14.89 31.41 3.02
CA ALA A 375 -15.50 30.33 2.24
C ALA A 375 -16.94 30.02 2.67
N TYR A 376 -17.23 30.07 3.98
CA TYR A 376 -18.58 29.88 4.52
C TYR A 376 -19.53 31.00 4.08
N CYS A 377 -19.08 32.26 4.19
CA CYS A 377 -19.90 33.43 3.87
C CYS A 377 -20.29 33.50 2.40
N ILE A 378 -19.35 33.20 1.50
CA ILE A 378 -19.60 33.20 0.05
C ILE A 378 -20.21 31.88 -0.45
N GLY A 379 -20.51 30.94 0.45
CA GLY A 379 -21.29 29.74 0.13
C GLY A 379 -20.51 28.61 -0.55
N ILE A 380 -19.18 28.57 -0.41
CA ILE A 380 -18.36 27.42 -0.83
C ILE A 380 -18.60 26.24 0.12
N THR A 381 -18.50 26.46 1.43
CA THR A 381 -18.79 25.45 2.46
C THR A 381 -20.12 25.76 3.14
N GLY A 382 -20.83 24.70 3.57
CA GLY A 382 -22.04 24.81 4.39
C GLY A 382 -21.79 24.78 5.90
N LEU A 383 -20.54 24.60 6.34
CA LEU A 383 -20.18 24.42 7.74
C LEU A 383 -19.63 25.72 8.36
N ASP A 384 -20.19 26.15 9.49
CA ASP A 384 -19.72 27.32 10.24
C ASP A 384 -18.39 27.01 10.96
N PRO A 385 -17.27 27.63 10.57
CA PRO A 385 -15.96 27.33 11.17
C PRO A 385 -15.82 27.84 12.60
N LEU A 386 -16.54 28.89 12.99
CA LEU A 386 -16.48 29.43 14.35
C LEU A 386 -17.23 28.52 15.33
N LYS A 387 -18.42 28.05 14.94
CA LYS A 387 -19.20 27.10 15.74
C LYS A 387 -18.45 25.79 15.96
N ASN A 388 -17.74 25.31 14.93
CA ASN A 388 -17.04 24.01 14.95
C ASN A 388 -15.54 24.11 15.31
N ASN A 389 -15.07 25.25 15.82
CA ASN A 389 -13.68 25.47 16.23
C ASN A 389 -12.63 25.17 15.13
N LEU A 390 -12.98 25.37 13.85
CA LEU A 390 -12.11 25.07 12.72
C LEU A 390 -11.09 26.19 12.48
N ILE A 391 -9.86 25.79 12.15
CA ILE A 391 -8.70 26.68 12.06
C ILE A 391 -8.41 27.04 10.60
N PHE A 392 -8.44 28.34 10.28
CA PHE A 392 -8.14 28.86 8.94
C PHE A 392 -6.70 28.57 8.51
N GLU A 393 -5.73 28.70 9.41
CA GLU A 393 -4.32 28.54 9.10
C GLU A 393 -3.93 27.09 8.73
N ARG A 394 -4.83 26.12 9.01
CA ARG A 394 -4.70 24.75 8.51
C ARG A 394 -5.08 24.64 7.03
N PHE A 395 -5.96 25.52 6.56
CA PHE A 395 -6.28 25.66 5.14
C PHE A 395 -5.18 26.45 4.43
N LEU A 396 -4.88 27.64 4.93
CA LEU A 396 -4.04 28.61 4.25
C LEU A 396 -3.07 29.25 5.24
N ASN A 397 -1.80 28.85 5.14
CA ASN A 397 -0.76 29.19 6.10
C ASN A 397 0.14 30.31 5.56
N PRO A 398 0.19 31.50 6.18
CA PRO A 398 1.03 32.61 5.70
C PRO A 398 2.54 32.29 5.72
N GLY A 399 2.98 31.32 6.54
CA GLY A 399 4.36 30.84 6.56
C GLY A 399 4.77 30.05 5.31
N ARG A 400 3.84 29.75 4.40
CA ARG A 400 4.10 29.02 3.16
C ARG A 400 3.11 29.44 2.06
N VAL A 401 3.62 30.11 1.03
CA VAL A 401 2.83 30.38 -0.19
C VAL A 401 2.70 29.08 -0.98
N THR A 402 1.54 28.45 -0.87
CA THR A 402 1.09 27.35 -1.73
C THR A 402 -0.36 27.55 -2.08
N MET A 403 -0.73 27.20 -3.31
CA MET A 403 -2.11 27.29 -3.78
C MET A 403 -3.03 26.50 -2.82
N PRO A 404 -4.11 27.13 -2.33
CA PRO A 404 -5.14 26.42 -1.58
C PRO A 404 -5.93 25.46 -2.48
N ASP A 405 -6.48 24.40 -1.89
CA ASP A 405 -7.22 23.37 -2.62
C ASP A 405 -8.57 23.08 -1.95
N PHE A 406 -9.65 23.47 -2.61
CA PHE A 406 -11.04 23.13 -2.27
C PHE A 406 -11.44 21.86 -3.03
N ASP A 407 -11.37 20.74 -2.35
CA ASP A 407 -11.86 19.46 -2.85
C ASP A 407 -13.40 19.46 -2.83
N LEU A 408 -14.04 19.63 -3.98
CA LEU A 408 -15.50 19.66 -4.11
C LEU A 408 -16.07 18.29 -4.51
N ASP A 409 -16.95 17.77 -3.66
CA ASP A 409 -17.78 16.61 -3.95
C ASP A 409 -19.06 17.03 -4.65
N TYR A 410 -19.39 16.33 -5.72
CA TYR A 410 -20.66 16.41 -6.41
C TYR A 410 -21.30 15.02 -6.48
N PRO A 411 -22.63 14.92 -6.66
CA PRO A 411 -23.28 13.71 -7.12
C PRO A 411 -22.54 13.14 -8.34
N ASP A 412 -22.22 11.85 -8.30
CA ASP A 412 -21.47 11.18 -9.36
C ASP A 412 -22.15 11.27 -10.74
N ASP A 413 -23.47 11.36 -10.75
CA ASP A 413 -24.32 11.51 -11.93
C ASP A 413 -24.51 12.96 -12.43
N GLN A 414 -23.93 13.96 -11.75
CA GLN A 414 -23.98 15.39 -12.16
C GLN A 414 -22.61 16.04 -12.28
N ARG A 415 -21.55 15.36 -11.83
CA ARG A 415 -20.17 15.85 -11.92
C ARG A 415 -19.79 16.31 -13.34
N GLU A 416 -20.24 15.59 -14.36
CA GLU A 416 -19.97 15.93 -15.76
C GLU A 416 -20.54 17.29 -16.17
N GLU A 417 -21.69 17.69 -15.62
CA GLU A 417 -22.30 19.00 -15.87
C GLU A 417 -21.44 20.14 -15.31
N MET A 418 -20.79 19.92 -14.15
CA MET A 418 -19.87 20.89 -13.58
C MET A 418 -18.60 21.08 -14.41
N ILE A 419 -18.07 19.98 -14.96
CA ILE A 419 -16.93 20.05 -15.89
C ILE A 419 -17.35 20.80 -17.16
N ARG A 420 -18.53 20.48 -17.74
CA ARG A 420 -19.06 21.21 -18.90
C ARG A 420 -19.22 22.70 -18.63
N TYR A 421 -19.78 23.08 -17.49
CA TYR A 421 -19.89 24.49 -17.11
C TYR A 421 -18.52 25.18 -17.05
N THR A 422 -17.52 24.50 -16.49
CA THR A 422 -16.15 25.03 -16.41
C THR A 422 -15.57 25.27 -17.81
N VAL A 423 -15.78 24.32 -18.73
CA VAL A 423 -15.38 24.46 -20.15
C VAL A 423 -16.14 25.60 -20.82
N GLU A 424 -17.46 25.70 -20.65
CA GLU A 424 -18.28 26.78 -21.22
C GLU A 424 -17.88 28.16 -20.70
N LYS A 425 -17.48 28.24 -19.42
CA LYS A 425 -17.09 29.47 -18.76
C LYS A 425 -15.73 29.99 -19.21
N TYR A 426 -14.73 29.11 -19.24
CA TYR A 426 -13.32 29.51 -19.45
C TYR A 426 -12.81 29.21 -20.86
N GLY A 427 -13.50 28.39 -21.65
CA GLY A 427 -13.09 28.04 -23.02
C GLY A 427 -12.50 26.63 -23.16
N ASP A 428 -12.74 26.02 -24.32
CA ASP A 428 -12.29 24.66 -24.67
C ASP A 428 -10.76 24.51 -24.79
N ASP A 429 -10.07 25.61 -25.08
CA ASP A 429 -8.63 25.72 -25.20
C ASP A 429 -7.94 26.05 -23.87
N GLN A 430 -8.68 26.52 -22.87
CA GLN A 430 -8.16 26.88 -21.54
C GLN A 430 -8.45 25.81 -20.47
N VAL A 431 -9.28 24.81 -20.79
CA VAL A 431 -9.70 23.75 -19.86
C VAL A 431 -9.40 22.36 -20.42
N ALA A 432 -8.69 21.52 -19.64
CA ALA A 432 -8.40 20.15 -20.00
C ALA A 432 -8.44 19.19 -18.80
N GLN A 433 -8.80 17.95 -19.05
CA GLN A 433 -8.55 16.87 -18.09
C GLN A 433 -7.04 16.54 -18.05
N ILE A 434 -6.61 15.83 -17.01
CA ILE A 434 -5.19 15.56 -16.76
C ILE A 434 -4.84 14.10 -17.10
N VAL A 435 -3.66 13.86 -17.68
CA VAL A 435 -3.15 12.49 -17.84
C VAL A 435 -2.75 11.87 -16.51
N THR A 436 -2.86 10.55 -16.43
CA THR A 436 -2.24 9.74 -15.38
C THR A 436 -1.52 8.58 -16.02
N PHE A 437 -0.35 8.19 -15.51
CA PHE A 437 0.36 7.04 -16.05
C PHE A 437 0.16 5.79 -15.19
N GLY A 438 -0.43 4.76 -15.79
CA GLY A 438 -0.50 3.43 -15.20
C GLY A 438 0.90 2.81 -15.21
N ARG A 439 1.57 2.75 -14.05
CA ARG A 439 2.91 2.16 -13.91
C ARG A 439 2.88 0.67 -13.55
N MET A 440 3.83 -0.11 -14.04
CA MET A 440 3.94 -1.54 -13.75
C MET A 440 4.34 -1.78 -12.29
N LYS A 441 3.38 -2.16 -11.44
CA LYS A 441 3.66 -2.53 -10.04
C LYS A 441 4.35 -3.89 -9.96
N ALA A 442 5.10 -4.16 -8.89
CA ALA A 442 5.85 -5.39 -8.63
C ALA A 442 5.17 -6.70 -9.11
N ARG A 443 3.95 -6.97 -8.63
CA ARG A 443 3.18 -8.17 -9.00
C ARG A 443 2.79 -8.19 -10.49
N ALA A 444 2.47 -7.03 -11.06
CA ALA A 444 2.10 -6.91 -12.47
C ALA A 444 3.32 -7.11 -13.36
N ALA A 445 4.48 -6.54 -12.99
CA ALA A 445 5.75 -6.74 -13.69
C ALA A 445 6.12 -8.23 -13.79
N ILE A 446 6.08 -8.97 -12.67
CA ILE A 446 6.31 -10.43 -12.66
C ILE A 446 5.34 -11.17 -13.58
N ARG A 447 4.06 -10.80 -13.55
CA ARG A 447 3.04 -11.45 -14.40
C ARG A 447 3.24 -11.18 -15.88
N ASP A 448 3.55 -9.94 -16.24
CA ASP A 448 3.72 -9.53 -17.62
C ASP A 448 5.02 -10.10 -18.21
N VAL A 449 6.13 -10.06 -17.48
CA VAL A 449 7.40 -10.70 -17.89
C VAL A 449 7.24 -12.22 -18.01
N GLY A 450 6.58 -12.85 -17.03
CA GLY A 450 6.32 -14.29 -17.08
C GLY A 450 5.50 -14.70 -18.30
N ARG A 451 4.48 -13.91 -18.67
CA ARG A 451 3.69 -14.12 -19.89
C ARG A 451 4.54 -13.94 -21.15
N ALA A 452 5.37 -12.90 -21.23
CA ALA A 452 6.23 -12.66 -22.39
C ALA A 452 7.27 -13.78 -22.57
N LYS A 453 7.82 -14.33 -21.48
CA LYS A 453 8.79 -15.44 -21.51
C LYS A 453 8.15 -16.83 -21.64
N ASP A 454 6.83 -16.91 -21.82
CA ASP A 454 6.05 -18.16 -21.93
C ASP A 454 6.18 -19.09 -20.70
N ILE A 455 6.28 -18.51 -19.51
CA ILE A 455 6.27 -19.23 -18.23
C ILE A 455 4.82 -19.52 -17.85
N THR A 456 4.55 -20.69 -17.25
CA THR A 456 3.19 -21.09 -16.90
C THR A 456 2.57 -20.11 -15.89
N LEU A 457 1.29 -19.76 -16.08
CA LEU A 457 0.59 -18.81 -15.21
C LEU A 457 0.62 -19.23 -13.73
N ALA A 458 0.60 -20.54 -13.46
CA ALA A 458 0.63 -21.08 -12.11
C ALA A 458 1.94 -20.76 -11.39
N GLU A 459 3.07 -20.90 -12.09
CA GLU A 459 4.41 -20.61 -11.55
C GLU A 459 4.61 -19.12 -11.34
N VAL A 460 4.20 -18.31 -12.32
CA VAL A 460 4.28 -16.85 -12.28
C VAL A 460 3.42 -16.29 -11.15
N ASP A 461 2.19 -16.77 -10.99
CA ASP A 461 1.30 -16.31 -9.93
C ASP A 461 1.76 -16.75 -8.53
N ARG A 462 2.40 -17.93 -8.41
CA ARG A 462 3.07 -18.36 -7.18
C ARG A 462 4.14 -17.34 -6.75
N ILE A 463 5.01 -16.93 -7.67
CA ILE A 463 6.08 -15.95 -7.39
C ILE A 463 5.47 -14.56 -7.11
N ALA A 464 4.53 -14.10 -7.92
CA ALA A 464 3.89 -12.80 -7.72
C ALA A 464 3.17 -12.68 -6.37
N LYS A 465 2.53 -13.75 -5.88
CA LYS A 465 1.84 -13.76 -4.57
C LYS A 465 2.79 -13.64 -3.38
N MET A 466 4.07 -13.97 -3.54
CA MET A 466 5.10 -13.82 -2.49
C MET A 466 5.44 -12.36 -2.16
N ILE A 467 5.09 -11.42 -3.05
CA ILE A 467 5.21 -9.98 -2.83
C ILE A 467 3.94 -9.48 -2.14
N PRO A 468 3.97 -8.85 -0.96
CA PRO A 468 2.76 -8.32 -0.30
C PRO A 468 2.03 -7.27 -1.15
N ALA A 469 0.69 -7.28 -1.12
CA ALA A 469 -0.14 -6.23 -1.72
C ALA A 469 -0.91 -5.51 -0.61
N ILE A 470 -0.41 -4.34 -0.22
CA ILE A 470 -0.97 -3.53 0.86
C ILE A 470 -1.58 -2.26 0.25
N PRO A 471 -2.89 -2.00 0.44
CA PRO A 471 -3.51 -0.76 -0.01
C PRO A 471 -2.77 0.47 0.53
N GLY A 472 -2.46 1.43 -0.35
CA GLY A 472 -1.76 2.67 0.02
C GLY A 472 -0.26 2.53 0.34
N LYS A 473 0.30 1.31 0.36
CA LYS A 473 1.73 1.07 0.61
C LYS A 473 2.34 0.23 -0.52
N PRO A 474 2.95 0.87 -1.54
CA PRO A 474 3.59 0.14 -2.62
C PRO A 474 4.79 -0.63 -2.08
N VAL A 475 4.88 -1.92 -2.43
CA VAL A 475 6.01 -2.80 -2.11
C VAL A 475 6.74 -3.10 -3.41
N THR A 476 8.05 -2.85 -3.45
CA THR A 476 8.89 -3.16 -4.62
C THR A 476 9.39 -4.60 -4.57
N ILE A 477 9.82 -5.13 -5.71
CA ILE A 477 10.48 -6.45 -5.75
C ILE A 477 11.76 -6.43 -4.89
N ASN A 478 12.54 -5.33 -4.96
CA ASN A 478 13.77 -5.20 -4.19
C ASN A 478 13.54 -5.21 -2.67
N ASP A 479 12.45 -4.59 -2.19
CA ASP A 479 12.06 -4.60 -0.77
C ASP A 479 11.84 -6.01 -0.22
N VAL A 480 11.38 -6.92 -1.07
CA VAL A 480 11.11 -8.31 -0.69
C VAL A 480 12.39 -9.16 -0.70
N LEU A 481 13.39 -8.78 -1.50
CA LEU A 481 14.69 -9.45 -1.58
C LEU A 481 15.71 -8.93 -0.56
N THR A 482 15.52 -7.72 -0.03
CA THR A 482 16.49 -7.06 0.85
C THR A 482 16.36 -7.54 2.29
N GLU A 483 17.42 -8.18 2.81
CA GLU A 483 17.48 -8.64 4.20
C GLU A 483 17.34 -7.46 5.18
N GLY A 484 16.51 -7.64 6.21
CA GLY A 484 16.21 -6.60 7.21
C GLY A 484 15.12 -5.61 6.82
N HIS A 485 14.61 -5.64 5.58
CA HIS A 485 13.45 -4.85 5.18
C HIS A 485 12.15 -5.44 5.76
N GLU A 486 11.15 -4.61 6.05
CA GLU A 486 9.88 -5.06 6.68
C GLU A 486 9.07 -6.05 5.82
N PHE A 487 9.34 -6.09 4.51
CA PHE A 487 8.68 -6.98 3.54
C PHE A 487 9.55 -8.12 3.05
N TYR A 488 10.71 -8.34 3.69
CA TYR A 488 11.65 -9.40 3.33
C TYR A 488 10.97 -10.77 3.31
N ASN A 489 11.14 -11.52 2.20
CA ASN A 489 10.61 -12.87 2.05
C ASN A 489 11.75 -13.87 1.77
N PRO A 490 12.16 -14.69 2.75
CA PRO A 490 13.27 -15.62 2.60
C PRO A 490 12.98 -16.73 1.58
N GLU A 491 11.71 -17.10 1.37
CA GLU A 491 11.33 -18.14 0.39
C GLU A 491 11.57 -17.65 -1.04
N LEU A 492 11.15 -16.41 -1.34
CA LEU A 492 11.40 -15.81 -2.65
C LEU A 492 12.92 -15.68 -2.91
N VAL A 493 13.68 -15.29 -1.90
CA VAL A 493 15.16 -15.18 -1.99
C VAL A 493 15.79 -16.55 -2.25
N GLN A 494 15.29 -17.62 -1.62
CA GLN A 494 15.78 -18.98 -1.87
C GLN A 494 15.47 -19.43 -3.30
N LEU A 495 14.26 -19.18 -3.81
CA LEU A 495 13.90 -19.48 -5.19
C LEU A 495 14.74 -18.67 -6.19
N TYR A 496 14.94 -17.38 -5.93
CA TYR A 496 15.77 -16.48 -6.72
C TYR A 496 17.22 -16.95 -6.80
N LYS A 497 17.80 -17.43 -5.68
CA LYS A 497 19.18 -17.96 -5.65
C LYS A 497 19.29 -19.37 -6.22
N GLY A 498 18.24 -20.18 -6.08
CA GLY A 498 18.26 -21.62 -6.41
C GLY A 498 17.84 -21.97 -7.83
N SER A 499 17.27 -21.03 -8.60
CA SER A 499 16.75 -21.32 -9.94
C SER A 499 17.04 -20.20 -10.92
N ASP A 500 17.74 -20.53 -12.02
CA ASP A 500 18.17 -19.55 -13.02
C ASP A 500 16.98 -18.88 -13.73
N TRP A 501 15.91 -19.62 -14.03
CA TRP A 501 14.73 -19.04 -14.67
C TRP A 501 13.96 -18.10 -13.73
N VAL A 502 13.96 -18.38 -12.42
CA VAL A 502 13.36 -17.48 -11.42
C VAL A 502 14.21 -16.22 -11.30
N ARG A 503 15.55 -16.36 -11.29
CA ARG A 503 16.47 -15.22 -11.28
C ARG A 503 16.24 -14.32 -12.49
N ASP A 504 16.22 -14.88 -13.69
CA ASP A 504 15.95 -14.14 -14.93
C ASP A 504 14.57 -13.46 -14.94
N LEU A 505 13.52 -14.16 -14.50
CA LEU A 505 12.18 -13.59 -14.35
C LEU A 505 12.18 -12.39 -13.40
N VAL A 506 12.78 -12.53 -12.21
CA VAL A 506 12.79 -11.52 -11.15
C VAL A 506 13.66 -10.33 -11.55
N ASP A 507 14.87 -10.55 -12.07
CA ASP A 507 15.79 -9.49 -12.49
C ASP A 507 15.19 -8.67 -13.64
N THR A 508 14.61 -9.35 -14.64
CA THR A 508 13.91 -8.66 -15.74
C THR A 508 12.70 -7.87 -15.21
N SER A 509 11.93 -8.45 -14.29
CA SER A 509 10.77 -7.77 -13.68
C SER A 509 11.16 -6.55 -12.87
N MET A 510 12.33 -6.55 -12.21
CA MET A 510 12.86 -5.40 -11.48
C MET A 510 13.24 -4.24 -12.41
N GLN A 511 13.65 -4.51 -13.65
CA GLN A 511 13.92 -3.45 -14.62
C GLN A 511 12.63 -2.81 -15.16
N LEU A 512 11.59 -3.62 -15.38
CA LEU A 512 10.28 -3.15 -15.86
C LEU A 512 9.41 -2.57 -14.72
N GLU A 513 9.72 -2.87 -13.46
CA GLU A 513 9.00 -2.30 -12.31
C GLU A 513 9.07 -0.77 -12.30
N GLY A 514 7.90 -0.14 -12.24
CA GLY A 514 7.74 1.31 -12.22
C GLY A 514 7.67 1.95 -13.60
N VAL A 515 7.93 1.22 -14.68
CA VAL A 515 7.85 1.73 -16.06
C VAL A 515 6.40 2.13 -16.40
N ALA A 516 6.24 3.26 -17.08
CA ALA A 516 4.94 3.73 -17.57
C ALA A 516 4.39 2.77 -18.64
N ARG A 517 3.17 2.26 -18.45
CA ARG A 517 2.57 1.25 -19.34
C ARG A 517 1.53 1.84 -20.29
N HIS A 518 0.67 2.71 -19.79
CA HIS A 518 -0.39 3.35 -20.57
C HIS A 518 -0.77 4.68 -19.95
N ALA A 519 -1.24 5.60 -20.79
CA ALA A 519 -1.90 6.82 -20.36
C ALA A 519 -3.37 6.55 -20.02
N GLY A 520 -3.79 6.95 -18.83
CA GLY A 520 -5.17 7.04 -18.37
C GLY A 520 -5.55 8.49 -18.11
N ILE A 521 -6.81 8.71 -17.72
CA ILE A 521 -7.34 10.04 -17.41
C ILE A 521 -7.49 10.16 -15.89
N HIS A 522 -7.08 11.30 -15.34
CA HIS A 522 -7.28 11.59 -13.94
C HIS A 522 -8.77 11.55 -13.59
N ALA A 523 -9.09 10.86 -12.49
CA ALA A 523 -10.46 10.48 -12.18
C ALA A 523 -11.35 11.67 -11.79
N ALA A 524 -10.79 12.77 -11.26
CA ALA A 524 -11.53 13.90 -10.65
C ALA A 524 -11.17 15.27 -11.25
N ALA A 525 -9.89 15.63 -11.20
CA ALA A 525 -9.35 16.92 -11.62
C ALA A 525 -9.51 17.29 -13.10
N VAL A 526 -9.72 18.60 -13.32
CA VAL A 526 -9.40 19.33 -14.55
C VAL A 526 -8.42 20.45 -14.23
N ILE A 527 -7.73 20.94 -15.26
CA ILE A 527 -6.89 22.14 -15.19
C ILE A 527 -7.61 23.27 -15.92
N VAL A 528 -7.47 24.47 -15.36
CA VAL A 528 -7.94 25.72 -15.95
C VAL A 528 -6.74 26.69 -15.99
N ALA A 529 -6.58 27.41 -17.09
CA ALA A 529 -5.47 28.35 -17.28
C ALA A 529 -5.96 29.76 -17.67
N ASP A 530 -5.11 30.76 -17.51
CA ASP A 530 -5.33 32.15 -17.93
C ASP A 530 -5.27 32.35 -19.46
N ARG A 531 -4.72 31.38 -20.18
CA ARG A 531 -4.54 31.38 -21.64
C ARG A 531 -4.76 29.98 -22.22
N GLU A 532 -4.64 29.86 -23.54
CA GLU A 532 -4.57 28.59 -24.26
C GLU A 532 -3.59 27.62 -23.58
N LEU A 533 -4.05 26.42 -23.23
CA LEU A 533 -3.26 25.43 -22.48
C LEU A 533 -2.00 24.96 -23.21
N GLU A 534 -2.03 24.99 -24.55
CA GLU A 534 -0.86 24.67 -25.38
C GLU A 534 0.31 25.65 -25.18
N HIS A 535 0.10 26.77 -24.49
CA HIS A 535 1.18 27.63 -24.02
C HIS A 535 2.04 26.99 -22.93
N TYR A 536 1.44 26.14 -22.10
CA TYR A 536 2.03 25.60 -20.87
C TYR A 536 2.34 24.10 -20.95
N THR A 537 1.45 23.34 -21.61
CA THR A 537 1.51 21.88 -21.65
C THR A 537 1.05 21.34 -23.00
N PRO A 538 1.64 20.24 -23.50
CA PRO A 538 1.15 19.63 -24.72
C PRO A 538 -0.18 18.94 -24.43
N LEU A 539 -1.07 18.92 -25.43
CA LEU A 539 -2.39 18.33 -25.33
C LEU A 539 -2.47 17.01 -26.10
N MET A 540 -3.41 16.17 -25.71
CA MET A 540 -3.76 14.96 -26.45
C MET A 540 -5.26 14.76 -26.50
N ARG A 541 -5.70 13.93 -27.45
CA ARG A 541 -7.12 13.70 -27.67
C ARG A 541 -7.78 12.96 -26.50
N GLY A 542 -8.97 13.42 -26.11
CA GLY A 542 -9.85 12.70 -25.22
C GLY A 542 -10.27 11.32 -25.75
N THR A 543 -10.42 10.35 -24.85
CA THR A 543 -11.16 9.11 -25.12
C THR A 543 -12.67 9.32 -24.92
N LYS A 544 -13.53 8.32 -25.21
CA LYS A 544 -14.99 8.41 -25.01
C LYS A 544 -15.43 8.78 -23.59
N SER A 545 -14.59 8.56 -22.58
CA SER A 545 -14.86 8.90 -21.18
C SER A 545 -14.36 10.30 -20.79
N THR A 546 -13.85 11.07 -21.74
CA THR A 546 -13.36 12.44 -21.53
C THR A 546 -14.51 13.40 -21.75
N VAL A 547 -14.71 14.30 -20.80
CA VAL A 547 -15.75 15.33 -20.85
C VAL A 547 -15.22 16.55 -21.61
N THR A 548 -13.95 16.90 -21.39
CA THR A 548 -13.23 17.93 -22.13
C THR A 548 -12.83 17.43 -23.52
N ASN A 549 -12.58 18.37 -24.44
CA ASN A 549 -12.08 18.03 -25.77
C ASN A 549 -10.63 17.52 -25.75
N THR A 550 -9.86 17.92 -24.74
CA THR A 550 -8.42 17.67 -24.65
C THR A 550 -8.01 17.12 -23.28
N ILE A 551 -6.85 16.46 -23.24
CA ILE A 551 -6.18 16.00 -22.03
C ILE A 551 -4.76 16.58 -22.03
N ALA A 552 -4.33 17.20 -20.92
CA ALA A 552 -2.95 17.65 -20.74
C ALA A 552 -2.00 16.45 -20.64
N GLN A 553 -0.87 16.51 -21.34
CA GLN A 553 0.14 15.44 -21.40
C GLN A 553 1.05 15.37 -20.17
N TYR A 554 1.04 16.39 -19.31
CA TYR A 554 1.77 16.37 -18.04
C TYR A 554 0.89 15.85 -16.90
N GLU A 555 1.47 15.10 -15.95
CA GLU A 555 0.73 14.69 -14.75
C GLU A 555 0.49 15.89 -13.82
N PHE A 556 -0.53 15.78 -12.97
CA PHE A 556 -0.95 16.86 -12.07
C PHE A 556 0.21 17.49 -11.26
N PRO A 557 1.14 16.74 -10.63
CA PRO A 557 2.23 17.36 -9.87
C PRO A 557 3.13 18.28 -10.71
N VAL A 558 3.25 18.01 -12.01
CA VAL A 558 3.98 18.86 -12.94
C VAL A 558 3.17 20.11 -13.24
N LEU A 559 1.89 19.98 -13.57
CA LEU A 559 0.99 21.10 -13.88
C LEU A 559 0.84 22.06 -12.69
N GLU A 560 0.69 21.53 -11.48
CA GLU A 560 0.65 22.32 -10.23
C GLU A 560 1.95 23.11 -10.03
N SER A 561 3.08 22.47 -10.31
CA SER A 561 4.40 23.08 -10.09
C SER A 561 4.78 24.16 -11.11
N ILE A 562 4.06 24.25 -12.23
CA ILE A 562 4.18 25.34 -13.21
C ILE A 562 3.02 26.34 -13.07
N GLY A 563 2.32 26.32 -11.92
CA GLY A 563 1.38 27.36 -11.54
C GLY A 563 -0.05 27.22 -12.07
N LEU A 564 -0.40 26.12 -12.73
CA LEU A 564 -1.76 25.95 -13.29
C LEU A 564 -2.78 25.58 -12.21
N LEU A 565 -3.99 26.13 -12.35
CA LEU A 565 -5.09 25.89 -11.43
C LEU A 565 -5.69 24.50 -11.63
N LYS A 566 -5.69 23.69 -10.57
CA LYS A 566 -6.50 22.47 -10.50
C LYS A 566 -7.88 22.78 -9.92
N VAL A 567 -8.90 22.25 -10.58
CA VAL A 567 -10.25 22.17 -10.01
C VAL A 567 -10.65 20.71 -9.92
N ASP A 568 -10.91 20.25 -8.70
CA ASP A 568 -11.28 18.86 -8.43
C ASP A 568 -12.80 18.69 -8.44
N PHE A 569 -13.27 17.86 -9.37
CA PHE A 569 -14.67 17.44 -9.46
C PHE A 569 -14.77 16.00 -8.97
N LEU A 570 -15.00 15.78 -7.69
CA LEU A 570 -15.15 14.41 -7.17
C LEU A 570 -16.60 13.94 -7.31
N GLY A 571 -16.78 12.69 -7.73
CA GLY A 571 -18.09 12.03 -7.71
C GLY A 571 -18.29 11.30 -6.38
N LEU A 572 -19.34 11.63 -5.65
CA LEU A 572 -19.73 10.97 -4.40
C LEU A 572 -21.14 10.40 -4.53
N SER A 573 -21.23 9.08 -4.63
CA SER A 573 -22.50 8.35 -4.79
C SER A 573 -23.50 8.62 -3.65
N THR A 574 -23.01 8.91 -2.44
CA THR A 574 -23.86 9.30 -1.31
C THR A 574 -24.70 10.54 -1.60
N LEU A 575 -24.13 11.56 -2.28
CA LEU A 575 -24.89 12.76 -2.64
C LEU A 575 -25.97 12.45 -3.68
N SER A 576 -25.68 11.54 -4.64
CA SER A 576 -26.66 11.08 -5.62
C SER A 576 -27.83 10.36 -4.96
N VAL A 577 -27.55 9.47 -4.01
CA VAL A 577 -28.58 8.75 -3.24
C VAL A 577 -29.43 9.71 -2.41
N MET A 578 -28.81 10.64 -1.69
CA MET A 578 -29.55 11.61 -0.87
C MET A 578 -30.44 12.53 -1.72
N ARG A 579 -29.95 12.97 -2.89
CA ARG A 579 -30.74 13.81 -3.81
C ARG A 579 -31.93 13.06 -4.37
N GLU A 580 -31.75 11.81 -4.78
CA GLU A 580 -32.85 10.97 -5.28
C GLU A 580 -33.89 10.69 -4.17
N ALA A 581 -33.45 10.47 -2.93
CA ALA A 581 -34.35 10.37 -1.79
C ALA A 581 -35.17 11.66 -1.60
N GLY A 582 -34.53 12.83 -1.62
CA GLY A 582 -35.21 14.13 -1.55
C GLY A 582 -36.22 14.34 -2.67
N ARG A 583 -35.88 13.97 -3.91
CA ARG A 583 -36.77 14.03 -5.07
C ARG A 583 -38.03 13.18 -4.87
N LEU A 584 -37.86 11.92 -4.44
CA LEU A 584 -38.96 10.99 -4.20
C LEU A 584 -39.86 11.43 -3.03
N ILE A 585 -39.28 12.01 -1.97
CA ILE A 585 -40.04 12.58 -0.85
C ILE A 585 -40.88 13.76 -1.32
N LYS A 586 -40.32 14.67 -2.12
CA LYS A 586 -41.06 15.81 -2.70
C LYS A 586 -42.20 15.33 -3.59
N GLU A 587 -41.96 14.33 -4.45
CA GLU A 587 -42.99 13.76 -5.34
C GLU A 587 -44.14 13.11 -4.58
N ARG A 588 -43.84 12.36 -3.50
CA ARG A 588 -44.85 11.59 -2.75
C ARG A 588 -45.55 12.40 -1.65
N HIS A 589 -44.82 13.29 -0.98
CA HIS A 589 -45.28 13.96 0.24
C HIS A 589 -45.35 15.49 0.11
N GLY A 590 -44.87 16.07 -1.00
CA GLY A 590 -44.84 17.52 -1.19
C GLY A 590 -43.84 18.26 -0.30
N ILE A 591 -42.97 17.53 0.41
CA ILE A 591 -41.95 18.07 1.31
C ILE A 591 -40.61 18.16 0.56
N GLU A 592 -39.99 19.33 0.54
CA GLU A 592 -38.73 19.56 -0.15
C GLU A 592 -37.54 19.57 0.81
N TYR A 593 -36.70 18.55 0.68
CA TYR A 593 -35.40 18.50 1.35
C TYR A 593 -34.27 18.90 0.39
N THR A 594 -33.36 19.70 0.91
CA THR A 594 -32.17 20.24 0.27
C THR A 594 -31.00 20.11 1.23
N LEU A 595 -29.76 20.22 0.75
CA LEU A 595 -28.60 20.11 1.61
C LEU A 595 -28.59 21.13 2.77
N SER A 596 -29.20 22.31 2.58
CA SER A 596 -29.22 23.39 3.58
C SER A 596 -30.36 23.31 4.60
N ASN A 597 -31.38 22.46 4.38
CA ASN A 597 -32.54 22.36 5.28
C ASN A 597 -32.74 20.99 5.90
N ILE A 598 -31.89 20.00 5.60
CA ILE A 598 -31.91 18.70 6.28
C ILE A 598 -31.43 18.91 7.73
N PRO A 599 -32.26 18.59 8.74
CA PRO A 599 -31.86 18.75 10.14
C PRO A 599 -30.75 17.75 10.50
N PHE A 600 -29.66 18.24 11.08
CA PHE A 600 -28.53 17.42 11.53
C PHE A 600 -28.20 17.62 13.03
N GLU A 601 -28.92 18.51 13.70
CA GLU A 601 -28.80 18.80 15.13
C GLU A 601 -30.18 19.08 15.74
N GLY A 602 -30.25 19.11 17.08
CA GLY A 602 -31.46 19.44 17.82
C GLY A 602 -32.55 18.37 17.76
N ASP A 603 -33.74 18.73 18.25
CA ASP A 603 -34.87 17.80 18.38
C ASP A 603 -35.33 17.23 17.04
N GLU A 604 -35.19 17.98 15.94
CA GLU A 604 -35.55 17.54 14.59
C GLU A 604 -34.65 16.42 14.07
N ALA A 605 -33.41 16.32 14.56
CA ALA A 605 -32.46 15.26 14.22
C ALA A 605 -32.54 14.04 15.15
N PHE A 606 -33.43 14.05 16.15
CA PHE A 606 -33.51 13.02 17.19
C PHE A 606 -33.67 11.59 16.63
N GLU A 607 -34.54 11.39 15.66
CA GLU A 607 -34.74 10.05 15.06
C GLU A 607 -33.51 9.57 14.28
N ALA A 608 -32.69 10.48 13.74
CA ALA A 608 -31.42 10.12 13.11
C ALA A 608 -30.40 9.64 14.15
N PHE A 609 -30.28 10.32 15.29
CA PHE A 609 -29.42 9.87 16.40
C PHE A 609 -29.87 8.55 17.00
N LYS A 610 -31.18 8.30 17.07
CA LYS A 610 -31.75 7.02 17.51
C LYS A 610 -31.42 5.89 16.54
N LEU A 611 -31.49 6.14 15.22
CA LEU A 611 -31.06 5.18 14.20
C LEU A 611 -29.56 4.88 14.31
N LEU A 612 -28.72 5.90 14.51
CA LEU A 612 -27.29 5.69 14.73
C LEU A 612 -27.04 4.85 15.99
N SER A 613 -27.73 5.19 17.09
CA SER A 613 -27.64 4.51 18.38
C SER A 613 -28.14 3.07 18.35
N SER A 614 -29.05 2.71 17.44
CA SER A 614 -29.50 1.31 17.28
C SER A 614 -28.47 0.43 16.55
N GLY A 615 -27.51 1.03 15.83
CA GLY A 615 -26.55 0.30 15.00
C GLY A 615 -27.14 -0.23 13.68
N GLU A 616 -28.41 0.07 13.37
CA GLU A 616 -29.10 -0.31 12.13
C GLU A 616 -28.71 0.59 10.94
N VAL A 617 -27.42 0.86 10.80
CA VAL A 617 -26.84 1.87 9.90
C VAL A 617 -26.34 1.30 8.57
N SER A 618 -26.95 0.22 8.09
CA SER A 618 -26.66 -0.31 6.74
C SER A 618 -27.06 0.73 5.69
N GLY A 619 -26.14 1.10 4.78
CA GLY A 619 -26.36 2.16 3.81
C GLY A 619 -26.18 3.59 4.35
N VAL A 620 -25.71 3.76 5.59
CA VAL A 620 -25.37 5.08 6.16
C VAL A 620 -23.88 5.32 5.99
N PHE A 621 -23.55 6.23 5.08
CA PHE A 621 -22.17 6.54 4.67
C PHE A 621 -21.20 6.70 5.86
N GLN A 622 -19.98 6.16 5.69
CA GLN A 622 -18.86 6.10 6.65
C GLN A 622 -19.04 5.23 7.90
N VAL A 623 -20.26 4.89 8.31
CA VAL A 623 -20.49 4.19 9.60
C VAL A 623 -21.03 2.77 9.48
N GLU A 624 -20.99 2.20 8.28
CA GLU A 624 -21.60 0.89 7.99
C GLU A 624 -20.78 -0.32 8.46
N SER A 625 -19.50 -0.15 8.80
CA SER A 625 -18.63 -1.27 9.18
C SER A 625 -19.06 -1.88 10.51
N ALA A 626 -18.84 -3.19 10.69
CA ALA A 626 -19.30 -3.92 11.88
C ALA A 626 -18.81 -3.29 13.19
N GLY A 627 -17.51 -2.95 13.28
CA GLY A 627 -17.01 -2.31 14.50
C GLY A 627 -17.46 -0.86 14.66
N MET A 628 -17.71 -0.09 13.57
CA MET A 628 -18.30 1.25 13.73
C MET A 628 -19.73 1.17 14.27
N ARG A 629 -20.54 0.22 13.78
CA ARG A 629 -21.90 -0.04 14.31
C ARG A 629 -21.86 -0.27 15.81
N ARG A 630 -20.93 -1.11 16.24
CA ARG A 630 -20.72 -1.41 17.66
C ARG A 630 -20.36 -0.16 18.46
N VAL A 631 -19.44 0.67 17.96
CA VAL A 631 -19.07 1.93 18.61
C VAL A 631 -20.28 2.86 18.74
N LEU A 632 -21.13 2.98 17.71
CA LEU A 632 -22.34 3.79 17.79
C LEU A 632 -23.33 3.25 18.83
N THR A 633 -23.55 1.93 18.87
CA THR A 633 -24.43 1.29 19.86
C THR A 633 -23.91 1.43 21.29
N GLU A 634 -22.59 1.39 21.50
CA GLU A 634 -22.01 1.62 22.83
C GLU A 634 -21.99 3.10 23.20
N MET A 635 -21.67 4.00 22.25
CA MET A 635 -21.57 5.44 22.49
C MET A 635 -22.93 6.10 22.75
N GLN A 636 -23.99 5.65 22.07
CA GLN A 636 -25.32 6.29 22.08
C GLN A 636 -25.23 7.78 21.66
N PRO A 637 -24.76 8.08 20.42
CA PRO A 637 -24.55 9.46 19.97
C PRO A 637 -25.88 10.22 19.91
N ASN A 638 -25.89 11.43 20.48
CA ASN A 638 -27.03 12.34 20.54
C ASN A 638 -26.70 13.78 20.07
N THR A 639 -25.47 14.02 19.61
CA THR A 639 -25.02 15.29 19.04
C THR A 639 -24.17 15.04 17.80
N PHE A 640 -24.03 16.05 16.95
CA PHE A 640 -23.24 15.97 15.72
C PHE A 640 -21.74 15.70 16.03
N GLU A 641 -21.22 16.30 17.10
CA GLU A 641 -19.84 16.14 17.56
C GLU A 641 -19.50 14.69 17.89
N HIS A 642 -20.46 13.90 18.39
CA HIS A 642 -20.24 12.47 18.65
C HIS A 642 -20.02 11.66 17.37
N ILE A 643 -20.65 12.05 16.25
CA ILE A 643 -20.43 11.44 14.94
C ILE A 643 -19.01 11.79 14.45
N VAL A 644 -18.62 13.06 14.55
CA VAL A 644 -17.28 13.55 14.18
C VAL A 644 -16.20 12.84 15.00
N ALA A 645 -16.41 12.70 16.31
CA ALA A 645 -15.51 11.99 17.21
C ALA A 645 -15.42 10.50 16.84
N THR A 646 -16.55 9.84 16.56
CA THR A 646 -16.59 8.41 16.16
C THR A 646 -15.75 8.16 14.90
N ILE A 647 -15.94 8.95 13.85
CA ILE A 647 -15.20 8.81 12.58
C ILE A 647 -13.70 9.13 12.75
N SER A 648 -13.37 10.03 13.69
CA SER A 648 -11.99 10.43 13.98
C SER A 648 -11.25 9.40 14.83
N LEU A 649 -11.93 8.84 15.85
CA LEU A 649 -11.41 7.83 16.76
C LEU A 649 -11.30 6.46 16.11
N TYR A 650 -12.21 6.10 15.20
CA TYR A 650 -12.22 4.81 14.52
C TYR A 650 -11.17 4.72 13.40
N ARG A 651 -9.92 5.03 13.75
CA ARG A 651 -8.74 4.99 12.90
C ARG A 651 -7.59 4.31 13.64
N PRO A 652 -6.64 3.65 12.94
CA PRO A 652 -5.48 3.05 13.60
C PRO A 652 -4.71 4.07 14.46
N GLY A 653 -4.50 3.74 15.74
CA GLY A 653 -3.96 4.65 16.76
C GLY A 653 -5.06 5.12 17.73
N PRO A 654 -5.90 6.11 17.36
CA PRO A 654 -6.98 6.62 18.22
C PRO A 654 -8.04 5.59 18.64
N LEU A 655 -8.15 4.45 17.95
CA LEU A 655 -9.13 3.39 18.25
C LEU A 655 -9.00 2.87 19.70
N GLU A 656 -7.81 2.95 20.29
CA GLU A 656 -7.58 2.55 21.70
C GLU A 656 -8.29 3.46 22.71
N TYR A 657 -8.59 4.70 22.33
CA TYR A 657 -9.25 5.67 23.20
C TYR A 657 -10.77 5.55 23.20
N ILE A 658 -11.38 4.81 22.26
CA ILE A 658 -12.85 4.71 22.14
C ILE A 658 -13.50 4.23 23.45
N PRO A 659 -13.05 3.16 24.13
CA PRO A 659 -13.68 2.72 25.37
C PRO A 659 -13.58 3.76 26.48
N GLN A 660 -12.46 4.49 26.56
CA GLN A 660 -12.27 5.55 27.55
C GLN A 660 -13.15 6.77 27.23
N PHE A 661 -13.22 7.16 25.97
CA PHE A 661 -14.08 8.23 25.49
C PHE A 661 -15.55 7.96 25.85
N ILE A 662 -16.05 6.74 25.59
CA ILE A 662 -17.43 6.34 25.89
C ILE A 662 -17.72 6.38 27.40
N ARG A 663 -16.82 5.84 28.25
CA ARG A 663 -17.00 5.89 29.71
C ARG A 663 -17.06 7.32 30.25
N ARG A 664 -16.20 8.21 29.76
CA ARG A 664 -16.20 9.62 30.17
C ARG A 664 -17.44 10.36 29.66
N LEU A 665 -17.86 10.07 28.43
CA LEU A 665 -19.11 10.57 27.85
C LEU A 665 -20.32 10.19 28.73
N HIS A 666 -20.39 8.94 29.21
CA HIS A 666 -21.48 8.46 30.07
C HIS A 666 -21.32 8.86 31.55
N GLY A 667 -20.24 9.55 31.92
CA GLY A 667 -19.96 9.94 33.30
C GLY A 667 -19.55 8.79 34.22
N GLU A 668 -19.17 7.64 33.65
CA GLU A 668 -18.66 6.46 34.37
C GLU A 668 -17.18 6.62 34.79
N GLU A 669 -16.47 7.54 34.14
CA GLU A 669 -15.07 7.89 34.42
C GLU A 669 -14.92 9.42 34.46
N GLU A 670 -14.28 9.98 35.49
CA GLU A 670 -14.02 11.42 35.56
C GLU A 670 -13.00 11.87 34.50
N THR A 671 -13.20 13.06 33.95
CA THR A 671 -12.25 13.64 32.99
C THR A 671 -11.08 14.26 33.73
N VAL A 672 -9.89 13.70 33.55
CA VAL A 672 -8.64 14.18 34.16
C VAL A 672 -7.75 14.81 33.09
N TYR A 673 -7.32 16.05 33.34
CA TYR A 673 -6.38 16.78 32.48
C TYR A 673 -4.97 16.73 33.06
N LYS A 674 -3.95 16.61 32.20
CA LYS A 674 -2.54 16.69 32.61
C LYS A 674 -2.14 18.09 33.10
N HIS A 675 -2.92 19.11 32.72
CA HIS A 675 -2.80 20.48 33.17
C HIS A 675 -4.13 21.22 32.91
N ASP A 676 -4.53 22.16 33.78
CA ASP A 676 -5.80 22.89 33.66
C ASP A 676 -5.94 23.66 32.34
N ALA A 677 -4.81 24.11 31.77
CA ALA A 677 -4.76 24.79 30.48
C ALA A 677 -5.23 23.93 29.29
N LEU A 678 -5.33 22.60 29.45
CA LEU A 678 -5.89 21.71 28.43
C LEU A 678 -7.42 21.66 28.43
N ALA A 679 -8.06 22.00 29.56
CA ALA A 679 -9.50 21.87 29.69
C ALA A 679 -10.28 22.66 28.61
N PRO A 680 -9.92 23.92 28.28
CA PRO A 680 -10.61 24.66 27.22
C PRO A 680 -10.47 24.04 25.82
N ILE A 681 -9.45 23.20 25.59
CA ILE A 681 -9.13 22.62 24.28
C ILE A 681 -9.75 21.21 24.16
N LEU A 682 -9.70 20.43 25.23
CA LEU A 682 -10.04 19.00 25.21
C LEU A 682 -11.38 18.68 25.90
N ALA A 683 -12.13 19.68 26.38
CA ALA A 683 -13.42 19.46 27.05
C ALA A 683 -14.42 18.73 26.14
N GLU A 684 -14.52 19.14 24.87
CA GLU A 684 -15.40 18.51 23.88
C GLU A 684 -15.04 17.04 23.56
N THR A 685 -13.81 16.64 23.87
CA THR A 685 -13.31 15.27 23.66
C THR A 685 -12.95 14.59 24.98
N TYR A 686 -13.54 15.04 26.08
CA TYR A 686 -13.41 14.42 27.40
C TYR A 686 -11.95 14.20 27.81
N GLY A 687 -11.07 15.17 27.54
CA GLY A 687 -9.66 15.15 27.91
C GLY A 687 -8.75 14.30 27.02
N ILE A 688 -9.24 13.83 25.87
CA ILE A 688 -8.49 13.00 24.92
C ILE A 688 -8.16 13.83 23.68
N ILE A 689 -6.92 13.76 23.18
CA ILE A 689 -6.55 14.39 21.91
C ILE A 689 -7.08 13.54 20.76
N VAL A 690 -8.10 14.04 20.06
CA VAL A 690 -8.76 13.36 18.95
C VAL A 690 -8.48 14.06 17.62
N TYR A 691 -8.44 15.39 17.62
CA TYR A 691 -8.35 16.19 16.40
C TYR A 691 -6.96 16.77 16.17
N GLN A 692 -6.61 17.01 14.90
CA GLN A 692 -5.36 17.69 14.55
C GLN A 692 -5.38 19.16 14.98
N GLU A 693 -6.56 19.78 14.94
CA GLU A 693 -6.84 21.13 15.38
C GLU A 693 -6.54 21.29 16.88
N GLN A 694 -6.88 20.29 17.70
CA GLN A 694 -6.52 20.26 19.12
C GLN A 694 -5.01 20.24 19.34
N ILE A 695 -4.24 19.52 18.52
CA ILE A 695 -2.77 19.55 18.58
C ILE A 695 -2.26 20.96 18.27
N ILE A 696 -2.80 21.61 17.23
CA ILE A 696 -2.41 22.98 16.85
C ILE A 696 -2.73 23.96 17.99
N GLN A 697 -3.92 23.84 18.60
CA GLN A 697 -4.33 24.66 19.74
C GLN A 697 -3.43 24.41 20.96
N VAL A 698 -3.08 23.15 21.25
CA VAL A 698 -2.16 22.80 22.35
C VAL A 698 -0.78 23.43 22.12
N LEU A 699 -0.21 23.27 20.93
CA LEU A 699 1.09 23.88 20.59
C LEU A 699 1.05 25.41 20.69
N SER A 700 -0.01 26.03 20.20
CA SER A 700 -0.12 27.49 20.14
C SER A 700 -0.38 28.10 21.53
N GLN A 701 -1.39 27.59 22.25
CA GLN A 701 -1.83 28.17 23.52
C GLN A 701 -0.90 27.82 24.69
N LEU A 702 -0.33 26.61 24.71
CA LEU A 702 0.54 26.19 25.83
C LEU A 702 2.00 26.58 25.59
N ALA A 703 2.52 26.45 24.37
CA ALA A 703 3.95 26.70 24.08
C ALA A 703 4.23 28.01 23.32
N GLY A 704 3.20 28.75 22.90
CA GLY A 704 3.36 30.05 22.24
C GLY A 704 3.74 29.96 20.76
N TYR A 705 3.49 28.83 20.10
CA TYR A 705 3.63 28.71 18.65
C TYR A 705 2.61 29.62 17.96
N THR A 706 2.98 30.21 16.83
CA THR A 706 1.97 30.72 15.90
C THR A 706 1.18 29.54 15.31
N PRO A 707 -0.10 29.70 14.93
CA PRO A 707 -0.88 28.62 14.30
C PRO A 707 -0.19 28.03 13.06
N GLY A 708 0.51 28.88 12.30
CA GLY A 708 1.28 28.46 11.13
C GLY A 708 2.48 27.58 11.49
N GLU A 709 3.24 27.92 12.53
CA GLU A 709 4.35 27.07 13.01
C GLU A 709 3.82 25.75 13.59
N ALA A 710 2.68 25.78 14.29
CA ALA A 710 2.05 24.60 14.86
C ALA A 710 1.61 23.57 13.78
N ASP A 711 1.10 24.00 12.62
CA ASP A 711 0.85 23.08 11.48
C ASP A 711 2.15 22.45 10.96
N LEU A 712 3.27 23.19 10.94
CA LEU A 712 4.56 22.63 10.54
C LEU A 712 5.02 21.51 11.49
N VAL A 713 4.84 21.70 12.80
CA VAL A 713 5.13 20.67 13.80
C VAL A 713 4.25 19.44 13.58
N ARG A 714 2.93 19.63 13.42
CA ARG A 714 1.99 18.56 13.13
C ARG A 714 2.39 17.76 11.87
N ARG A 715 2.84 18.42 10.81
CA ARG A 715 3.35 17.77 9.59
C ARG A 715 4.64 16.99 9.84
N ALA A 716 5.59 17.55 10.58
CA ALA A 716 6.85 16.87 10.93
C ALA A 716 6.60 15.58 11.72
N ILE A 717 5.65 15.65 12.67
CA ILE A 717 5.16 14.55 13.47
C ILE A 717 4.47 13.51 12.58
N SER A 718 3.57 13.92 11.68
CA SER A 718 2.90 13.03 10.70
C SER A 718 3.88 12.33 9.75
N LYS A 719 4.98 13.00 9.36
CA LYS A 719 6.04 12.47 8.48
C LYS A 719 7.10 11.63 9.22
N LYS A 720 6.96 11.43 10.54
CA LYS A 720 7.86 10.61 11.37
C LYS A 720 9.34 10.99 11.27
N LYS A 721 9.66 12.29 11.11
CA LYS A 721 11.05 12.77 11.07
C LYS A 721 11.63 12.84 12.47
N ALA A 722 12.29 11.77 12.92
CA ALA A 722 12.80 11.63 14.29
C ALA A 722 13.63 12.85 14.77
N SER A 723 14.48 13.41 13.92
CA SER A 723 15.29 14.59 14.25
C SER A 723 14.46 15.86 14.49
N GLU A 724 13.39 16.07 13.72
CA GLU A 724 12.49 17.22 13.89
C GLU A 724 11.58 17.05 15.10
N ILE A 725 11.11 15.82 15.35
CA ILE A 725 10.23 15.51 16.49
C ILE A 725 10.94 15.79 17.82
N GLU A 726 12.21 15.39 17.94
CA GLU A 726 13.00 15.65 19.14
C GLU A 726 13.32 17.14 19.30
N ARG A 727 13.65 17.83 18.19
CA ARG A 727 13.87 19.29 18.19
C ARG A 727 12.63 20.03 18.69
N HIS A 728 11.45 19.70 18.18
CA HIS A 728 10.20 20.33 18.59
C HIS A 728 9.77 19.97 20.01
N LYS A 729 10.14 18.79 20.53
CA LYS A 729 9.92 18.41 21.93
C LYS A 729 10.60 19.41 22.87
N GLN A 730 11.85 19.74 22.58
CA GLN A 730 12.63 20.69 23.39
C GLN A 730 12.01 22.08 23.35
N ILE A 731 11.68 22.58 22.14
CA ILE A 731 11.05 23.90 21.96
C ILE A 731 9.70 23.96 22.68
N PHE A 732 8.87 22.91 22.58
CA PHE A 732 7.57 22.83 23.23
C PHE A 732 7.70 22.88 24.75
N VAL A 733 8.58 22.06 25.33
CA VAL A 733 8.79 22.03 26.79
C VAL A 733 9.29 23.37 27.32
N GLU A 734 10.20 24.03 26.60
CA GLU A 734 10.67 25.37 26.96
C GLU A 734 9.59 26.45 26.84
N GLY A 735 8.79 26.41 25.77
CA GLY A 735 7.66 27.32 25.56
C GLY A 735 6.62 27.19 26.66
N CYS A 736 6.20 25.95 26.95
CA CYS A 736 5.29 25.63 28.06
C CYS A 736 5.83 26.13 29.40
N HIS A 737 7.12 25.95 29.65
CA HIS A 737 7.75 26.41 30.89
C HIS A 737 7.73 27.94 31.02
N LYS A 738 7.97 28.69 29.93
CA LYS A 738 7.85 30.15 29.91
C LYS A 738 6.42 30.62 30.18
N ASN A 739 5.42 29.83 29.79
CA ASN A 739 3.99 30.09 30.02
C ASN A 739 3.46 29.54 31.34
N GLY A 740 4.33 29.13 32.27
CA GLY A 740 3.94 28.72 33.62
C GLY A 740 3.55 27.25 33.79
N ILE A 741 3.74 26.41 32.77
CA ILE A 741 3.42 24.98 32.81
C ILE A 741 4.66 24.20 33.29
N PRO A 742 4.53 23.30 34.30
CA PRO A 742 5.64 22.48 34.76
C PRO A 742 6.24 21.62 33.64
N LYS A 743 7.58 21.48 33.61
CA LYS A 743 8.29 20.73 32.55
C LYS A 743 7.82 19.28 32.44
N ASP A 744 7.48 18.64 33.55
CA ASP A 744 7.03 17.24 33.55
C ASP A 744 5.62 17.10 32.96
N ALA A 745 4.72 18.05 33.26
CA ALA A 745 3.42 18.13 32.60
C ALA A 745 3.59 18.39 31.10
N ALA A 746 4.46 19.33 30.69
CA ALA A 746 4.74 19.61 29.29
C ALA A 746 5.29 18.39 28.53
N LYS A 747 6.18 17.61 29.15
CA LYS A 747 6.67 16.34 28.55
C LYS A 747 5.55 15.33 28.37
N ALA A 748 4.73 15.12 29.40
CA ALA A 748 3.62 14.18 29.36
C ALA A 748 2.55 14.57 28.33
N ILE A 749 2.35 15.88 28.08
CA ILE A 749 1.46 16.39 27.05
C ILE A 749 2.06 16.14 25.66
N TYR A 750 3.36 16.41 25.47
CA TYR A 750 4.02 16.16 24.19
C TYR A 750 4.05 14.66 23.83
N GLU A 751 4.16 13.79 24.83
CA GLU A 751 4.06 12.34 24.65
C GLU A 751 2.69 11.89 24.12
N ASP A 752 1.59 12.54 24.50
CA ASP A 752 0.27 12.26 23.89
C ASP A 752 0.20 12.68 22.43
N ILE A 753 0.78 13.85 22.10
CA ILE A 753 0.87 14.34 20.72
C ILE A 753 1.70 13.37 19.87
N GLU A 754 2.81 12.88 20.42
CA GLU A 754 3.67 11.91 19.77
C GLU A 754 2.98 10.55 19.62
N PHE A 755 2.25 10.08 20.64
CA PHE A 755 1.47 8.84 20.61
C PHE A 755 0.39 8.89 19.54
N PHE A 756 -0.37 9.99 19.44
CA PHE A 756 -1.36 10.21 18.39
C PHE A 756 -0.76 10.04 16.98
N ALA A 757 0.53 10.32 16.81
CA ALA A 757 1.25 10.20 15.54
C ALA A 757 2.03 8.90 15.35
N ARG A 758 2.41 8.25 16.45
CA ARG A 758 3.15 6.99 16.51
C ARG A 758 2.16 5.81 16.53
N TYR A 759 1.76 5.38 15.34
CA TYR A 759 1.27 4.01 15.08
C TYR A 759 -0.15 3.73 15.63
N GLY A 760 -0.97 2.86 15.06
CA GLY A 760 -0.68 1.50 14.56
C GLY A 760 -0.99 0.52 15.69
N PHE A 761 -2.23 0.01 15.69
CA PHE A 761 -2.80 -0.82 16.75
C PHE A 761 -2.01 -2.12 16.94
N ASN A 762 -1.59 -2.44 18.16
CA ASN A 762 -0.99 -3.73 18.48
C ASN A 762 -2.04 -4.71 18.99
N LYS A 763 -2.07 -5.89 18.38
CA LYS A 763 -2.94 -7.03 18.69
C LYS A 763 -2.42 -7.71 19.96
N CYS A 764 -3.26 -8.02 20.95
CA CYS A 764 -2.80 -8.52 22.25
C CYS A 764 -3.44 -9.85 22.68
N LEU A 765 -2.72 -10.57 23.54
CA LEU A 765 -3.15 -11.77 24.27
C LEU A 765 -2.87 -11.52 25.77
N PRO A 766 -3.64 -12.14 26.70
CA PRO A 766 -3.35 -12.05 28.13
C PRO A 766 -2.02 -12.76 28.47
N GLY A 767 -1.38 -12.36 29.57
CA GLY A 767 -0.05 -12.88 29.95
C GLY A 767 0.01 -14.40 30.13
N ASN A 768 -1.08 -15.02 30.57
CA ASN A 768 -1.21 -16.47 30.73
C ASN A 768 -1.42 -17.23 29.41
N ALA A 769 -1.62 -16.54 28.28
CA ALA A 769 -1.79 -17.19 26.98
C ALA A 769 -0.50 -17.91 26.60
N GLU A 770 -0.64 -19.16 26.14
CA GLU A 770 0.48 -19.98 25.70
C GLU A 770 0.67 -19.85 24.18
N VAL A 771 1.89 -19.53 23.76
CA VAL A 771 2.34 -19.51 22.36
C VAL A 771 3.31 -20.66 22.11
N LEU A 772 3.27 -21.23 20.91
CA LEU A 772 4.11 -22.36 20.53
C LEU A 772 5.50 -21.86 20.09
N ASP A 773 6.56 -22.35 20.72
CA ASP A 773 7.92 -22.22 20.22
C ASP A 773 8.10 -23.16 19.03
N ALA A 774 8.31 -22.60 17.84
CA ALA A 774 8.44 -23.37 16.61
C ALA A 774 9.75 -24.17 16.54
N ALA A 775 10.78 -23.79 17.29
CA ALA A 775 12.08 -24.48 17.29
C ALA A 775 12.08 -25.70 18.21
N THR A 776 11.45 -25.58 19.37
CA THR A 776 11.47 -26.63 20.41
C THR A 776 10.16 -27.39 20.52
N GLY A 777 9.04 -26.78 20.16
CA GLY A 777 7.69 -27.30 20.35
C GLY A 777 7.08 -27.02 21.71
N ARG A 778 7.81 -26.35 22.61
CA ARG A 778 7.29 -25.96 23.93
C ARG A 778 6.14 -24.97 23.80
N LEU A 779 5.21 -25.05 24.74
CA LEU A 779 4.22 -24.01 24.98
C LEU A 779 4.80 -23.01 25.98
N VAL A 780 4.88 -21.76 25.58
CA VAL A 780 5.50 -20.68 26.34
C VAL A 780 4.46 -19.63 26.67
N ARG A 781 4.35 -19.21 27.94
CA ARG A 781 3.42 -18.13 28.29
C ARG A 781 3.96 -16.78 27.85
N VAL A 782 3.06 -15.91 27.39
CA VAL A 782 3.40 -14.54 26.97
C VAL A 782 4.06 -13.75 28.12
N GLU A 783 3.61 -13.93 29.36
CA GLU A 783 4.20 -13.30 30.55
C GLU A 783 5.65 -13.75 30.82
N ASP A 784 5.96 -15.02 30.56
CA ASP A 784 7.30 -15.57 30.75
C ASP A 784 8.28 -15.01 29.69
N LEU A 785 7.77 -14.71 28.48
CA LEU A 785 8.55 -13.99 27.46
C LEU A 785 8.76 -12.52 27.80
N TYR A 786 7.72 -11.85 28.30
CA TYR A 786 7.78 -10.43 28.65
C TYR A 786 8.74 -10.18 29.81
N THR A 787 8.65 -10.99 30.86
CA THR A 787 9.53 -10.90 32.05
C THR A 787 10.96 -11.34 31.78
N GLY A 788 11.23 -11.95 30.61
CA GLY A 788 12.51 -12.57 30.29
C GLY A 788 12.81 -13.85 31.07
N ALA A 789 11.81 -14.45 31.73
CA ALA A 789 11.94 -15.72 32.42
C ALA A 789 12.25 -16.87 31.43
N THR A 790 11.84 -16.72 30.18
CA THR A 790 12.23 -17.58 29.06
C THR A 790 12.39 -16.77 27.78
N ALA A 791 13.12 -17.30 26.80
CA ALA A 791 13.29 -16.68 25.49
C ALA A 791 12.70 -17.58 24.40
N MET A 792 12.22 -16.97 23.32
CA MET A 792 11.69 -17.66 22.14
C MET A 792 11.97 -16.82 20.90
N ASP A 793 12.79 -17.35 19.99
CA ASP A 793 13.17 -16.62 18.77
C ASP A 793 12.11 -16.71 17.67
N ALA A 794 11.32 -17.80 17.67
CA ALA A 794 10.31 -18.04 16.63
C ALA A 794 9.08 -18.79 17.14
N THR A 795 7.92 -18.41 16.60
CA THR A 795 6.62 -19.06 16.82
C THR A 795 6.05 -19.56 15.49
N VAL A 796 4.89 -20.20 15.52
CA VAL A 796 4.18 -20.64 14.31
C VAL A 796 3.20 -19.55 13.87
N THR A 797 3.24 -19.18 12.58
CA THR A 797 2.32 -18.25 11.92
C THR A 797 1.67 -18.92 10.70
N CYS A 798 0.67 -18.29 10.10
CA CYS A 798 -0.01 -18.80 8.91
C CYS A 798 0.32 -17.94 7.69
N ASP A 799 0.78 -18.58 6.62
CA ASP A 799 0.73 -18.00 5.28
C ASP A 799 -0.72 -18.07 4.79
N THR A 800 -1.41 -16.93 4.77
CA THR A 800 -2.82 -16.85 4.38
C THR A 800 -3.06 -17.06 2.89
N GLY A 801 -2.04 -16.91 2.04
CA GLY A 801 -2.14 -17.18 0.60
C GLY A 801 -2.10 -18.68 0.29
N ALA A 802 -1.30 -19.43 1.05
CA ALA A 802 -1.16 -20.89 0.90
C ALA A 802 -2.02 -21.70 1.89
N LEU A 803 -2.59 -21.05 2.91
CA LEU A 803 -3.26 -21.68 4.07
C LEU A 803 -2.37 -22.73 4.76
N LYS A 804 -1.07 -22.44 4.85
CA LYS A 804 -0.08 -23.31 5.49
C LYS A 804 0.54 -22.63 6.70
N LEU A 805 0.84 -23.42 7.72
CA LEU A 805 1.62 -22.94 8.87
C LEU A 805 3.10 -22.88 8.51
N ARG A 806 3.77 -21.82 8.95
CA ARG A 806 5.22 -21.61 8.80
C ARG A 806 5.81 -21.04 10.09
N THR A 807 7.13 -21.13 10.23
CA THR A 807 7.85 -20.49 11.33
C THR A 807 7.92 -18.97 11.11
N GLY A 808 7.58 -18.18 12.12
CA GLY A 808 7.66 -16.72 12.13
C GLY A 808 8.50 -16.22 13.31
N ARG A 809 9.33 -15.21 13.08
CA ARG A 809 10.21 -14.64 14.12
C ARG A 809 9.40 -13.83 15.15
N VAL A 810 9.74 -13.96 16.43
CA VAL A 810 9.25 -13.05 17.46
C VAL A 810 10.08 -11.77 17.39
N ALA A 811 9.47 -10.65 17.01
CA ALA A 811 10.17 -9.38 16.84
C ALA A 811 10.34 -8.63 18.18
N ALA A 812 9.29 -8.60 19.00
CA ALA A 812 9.28 -7.98 20.32
C ALA A 812 8.12 -8.55 21.15
N VAL A 813 8.21 -8.46 22.47
CA VAL A 813 7.10 -8.70 23.40
C VAL A 813 6.89 -7.42 24.20
N MET A 814 5.67 -6.89 24.17
CA MET A 814 5.35 -5.57 24.72
C MET A 814 4.18 -5.69 25.69
N ASP A 815 4.30 -5.04 26.84
CA ASP A 815 3.19 -4.86 27.77
C ASP A 815 2.22 -3.81 27.22
N ASN A 816 0.93 -4.13 27.28
CA ASN A 816 -0.16 -3.27 26.84
C ASN A 816 -1.19 -3.01 27.96
N GLY A 817 -0.77 -3.16 29.22
CA GLY A 817 -1.58 -2.90 30.40
C GLY A 817 -2.74 -3.89 30.62
N VAL A 818 -3.62 -3.53 31.55
CA VAL A 818 -4.81 -4.32 31.88
C VAL A 818 -5.96 -3.94 30.95
N LYS A 819 -6.43 -4.88 30.14
CA LYS A 819 -7.54 -4.69 29.19
C LYS A 819 -8.62 -5.75 29.38
N SER A 820 -9.86 -5.42 29.04
CA SER A 820 -10.95 -6.40 28.94
C SER A 820 -10.65 -7.40 27.83
N VAL A 821 -10.89 -8.69 28.11
CA VAL A 821 -10.70 -9.78 27.16
C VAL A 821 -12.00 -10.55 26.94
N TYR A 822 -12.12 -11.14 25.75
CA TYR A 822 -13.21 -12.03 25.36
C TYR A 822 -12.69 -13.46 25.32
N ARG A 823 -13.49 -14.42 25.76
CA ARG A 823 -13.17 -15.85 25.64
C ARG A 823 -13.87 -16.43 24.41
N LEU A 824 -13.11 -16.75 23.38
CA LEU A 824 -13.56 -17.50 22.22
C LEU A 824 -13.53 -19.00 22.53
N THR A 825 -14.59 -19.75 22.21
CA THR A 825 -14.64 -21.21 22.32
C THR A 825 -15.05 -21.83 20.98
N THR A 826 -14.24 -22.73 20.43
CA THR A 826 -14.52 -23.40 19.15
C THR A 826 -15.36 -24.66 19.34
N ALA A 827 -15.99 -25.14 18.27
CA ALA A 827 -16.72 -26.43 18.27
C ALA A 827 -15.84 -27.66 18.56
N LEU A 828 -14.50 -27.51 18.50
CA LEU A 828 -13.53 -28.53 18.91
C LEU A 828 -13.21 -28.48 20.41
N GLY A 829 -13.78 -27.54 21.17
CA GLY A 829 -13.53 -27.34 22.60
C GLY A 829 -12.25 -26.54 22.90
N ARG A 830 -11.62 -25.94 21.87
CA ARG A 830 -10.46 -25.04 22.07
C ARG A 830 -10.93 -23.67 22.53
N THR A 831 -10.22 -23.08 23.47
CA THR A 831 -10.53 -21.77 24.04
C THR A 831 -9.34 -20.83 23.87
N LEU A 832 -9.60 -19.55 23.58
CA LEU A 832 -8.59 -18.49 23.60
C LEU A 832 -9.20 -17.23 24.22
N GLU A 833 -8.46 -16.61 25.13
CA GLU A 833 -8.78 -15.28 25.64
C GLU A 833 -7.96 -14.24 24.90
N ALA A 834 -8.60 -13.19 24.38
CA ALA A 834 -7.92 -12.14 23.65
C ALA A 834 -8.70 -10.82 23.71
N THR A 835 -8.05 -9.70 23.37
CA THR A 835 -8.73 -8.41 23.25
C THR A 835 -9.73 -8.43 22.08
N ALA A 836 -10.75 -7.57 22.14
CA ALA A 836 -11.78 -7.41 21.11
C ALA A 836 -11.20 -7.36 19.68
N ASN A 837 -10.15 -6.58 19.50
CA ASN A 837 -9.52 -6.34 18.21
C ASN A 837 -8.56 -7.45 17.73
N HIS A 838 -8.39 -8.53 18.50
CA HIS A 838 -7.48 -9.62 18.12
C HIS A 838 -8.04 -10.35 16.90
N PRO A 839 -7.32 -10.42 15.78
CA PRO A 839 -7.89 -10.92 14.55
C PRO A 839 -7.81 -12.45 14.47
N PHE A 840 -8.88 -13.03 13.94
CA PHE A 840 -8.99 -14.44 13.57
C PHE A 840 -9.20 -14.52 12.06
N TYR A 841 -8.55 -15.49 11.42
CA TYR A 841 -8.72 -15.70 9.99
C TYR A 841 -10.00 -16.50 9.75
N THR A 842 -10.89 -16.01 8.89
CA THR A 842 -12.13 -16.67 8.45
C THR A 842 -12.08 -16.94 6.94
N PHE A 843 -13.13 -17.53 6.38
CA PHE A 843 -13.23 -17.71 4.92
C PHE A 843 -13.23 -16.37 4.16
N ASP A 844 -13.70 -15.30 4.78
CA ASP A 844 -13.77 -13.94 4.21
C ASP A 844 -12.50 -13.12 4.49
N GLY A 845 -11.48 -13.73 5.11
CA GLY A 845 -10.22 -13.07 5.49
C GLY A 845 -10.11 -12.81 6.99
N TRP A 846 -9.25 -11.88 7.39
CA TRP A 846 -9.07 -11.55 8.81
C TRP A 846 -10.25 -10.74 9.34
N ARG A 847 -10.90 -11.23 10.39
CA ARG A 847 -11.94 -10.53 11.15
C ARG A 847 -11.52 -10.39 12.60
N GLN A 848 -11.89 -9.29 13.26
CA GLN A 848 -11.59 -9.10 14.68
C GLN A 848 -12.48 -9.99 15.55
N LEU A 849 -12.01 -10.35 16.75
CA LEU A 849 -12.75 -11.23 17.66
C LEU A 849 -14.13 -10.67 18.00
N ASP A 850 -14.23 -9.37 18.21
CA ASP A 850 -15.47 -8.66 18.50
C ASP A 850 -16.45 -8.57 17.33
N GLU A 851 -15.97 -8.81 16.11
CA GLU A 851 -16.79 -8.92 14.91
C GLU A 851 -17.36 -10.33 14.73
N LEU A 852 -16.84 -11.36 15.43
CA LEU A 852 -17.27 -12.75 15.27
C LEU A 852 -18.57 -13.04 16.04
N ALA A 853 -19.47 -13.80 15.41
CA ALA A 853 -20.66 -14.35 16.04
C ALA A 853 -20.53 -15.84 16.36
N VAL A 854 -21.31 -16.34 17.33
CA VAL A 854 -21.41 -17.78 17.58
C VAL A 854 -21.92 -18.49 16.33
N GLY A 855 -21.12 -19.42 15.81
CA GLY A 855 -21.39 -20.11 14.55
C GLY A 855 -20.43 -19.72 13.41
N ASP A 856 -19.74 -18.58 13.54
CA ASP A 856 -18.75 -18.16 12.55
C ASP A 856 -17.58 -19.16 12.45
N GLN A 857 -17.14 -19.39 11.23
CA GLN A 857 -16.06 -20.32 10.93
C GLN A 857 -14.72 -19.60 10.94
N ILE A 858 -13.87 -19.95 11.91
CA ILE A 858 -12.48 -19.50 11.99
C ILE A 858 -11.53 -20.60 11.52
N ALA A 859 -10.40 -20.20 10.96
CA ALA A 859 -9.33 -21.10 10.60
C ALA A 859 -8.66 -21.64 11.87
N VAL A 860 -8.48 -22.97 11.89
CA VAL A 860 -7.76 -23.69 12.93
C VAL A 860 -6.70 -24.58 12.29
N PRO A 861 -5.55 -24.79 12.94
CA PRO A 861 -4.50 -25.64 12.41
C PRO A 861 -4.98 -27.09 12.28
N ARG A 862 -4.76 -27.70 11.10
CA ARG A 862 -4.99 -29.15 10.89
C ARG A 862 -3.79 -30.00 11.31
N THR A 863 -2.58 -29.46 11.14
CA THR A 863 -1.31 -30.10 11.50
C THR A 863 -0.35 -29.06 12.05
N LEU A 864 0.45 -29.40 13.05
CA LEU A 864 1.54 -28.55 13.56
C LEU A 864 2.87 -28.96 12.92
N PRO A 865 3.58 -28.06 12.20
CA PRO A 865 4.85 -28.36 11.54
C PRO A 865 6.02 -28.26 12.53
N VAL A 866 5.96 -29.01 13.64
CA VAL A 866 7.02 -29.02 14.66
C VAL A 866 7.49 -30.44 14.89
N GLU A 867 8.80 -30.64 14.70
CA GLU A 867 9.51 -31.88 15.00
C GLU A 867 10.48 -31.59 16.14
N GLY A 868 10.09 -31.95 17.37
CA GLY A 868 10.93 -31.74 18.56
C GLY A 868 12.27 -32.47 18.41
N ARG A 869 13.35 -31.87 18.92
CA ARG A 869 14.72 -32.34 18.65
C ARG A 869 15.40 -33.04 19.84
N ARG A 870 14.78 -33.02 21.02
CA ARG A 870 15.41 -33.56 22.24
C ARG A 870 14.90 -34.97 22.49
N ARG A 871 15.71 -35.95 22.14
CA ARG A 871 15.45 -37.35 22.50
C ARG A 871 15.72 -37.58 23.98
N ARG A 872 14.87 -38.41 24.61
CA ARG A 872 15.04 -38.91 25.97
C ARG A 872 15.28 -40.42 25.94
N PRO A 873 15.87 -41.03 26.98
CA PRO A 873 15.88 -42.47 27.12
C PRO A 873 14.45 -43.02 27.04
N GLU A 874 14.25 -44.10 26.27
CA GLU A 874 12.91 -44.62 25.98
C GLU A 874 12.14 -45.01 27.25
N HIS A 875 12.84 -45.59 28.24
CA HIS A 875 12.27 -45.94 29.53
C HIS A 875 11.69 -44.74 30.30
N GLU A 876 12.27 -43.53 30.14
CA GLU A 876 11.70 -42.32 30.74
C GLU A 876 10.38 -41.93 30.08
N VAL A 877 10.29 -42.05 28.75
CA VAL A 877 9.09 -41.72 27.98
C VAL A 877 7.95 -42.69 28.30
N ILE A 878 8.28 -43.99 28.41
CA ILE A 878 7.33 -45.04 28.79
C ILE A 878 6.82 -44.82 30.22
N ALA A 879 7.73 -44.62 31.17
CA ALA A 879 7.37 -44.34 32.56
C ALA A 879 6.50 -43.08 32.68
N LEU A 880 6.79 -42.03 31.90
CA LEU A 880 6.01 -40.80 31.89
C LEU A 880 4.56 -41.05 31.44
N GLY A 881 4.36 -41.79 30.35
CA GLY A 881 3.02 -42.05 29.81
C GLY A 881 2.14 -42.83 30.79
N HIS A 882 2.69 -43.89 31.38
CA HIS A 882 2.02 -44.69 32.41
C HIS A 882 1.71 -43.87 33.67
N LEU A 883 2.66 -43.04 34.12
CA LEU A 883 2.47 -42.24 35.32
C LEU A 883 1.46 -41.10 35.13
N LEU A 884 1.42 -40.51 33.94
CA LEU A 884 0.42 -39.49 33.60
C LEU A 884 -0.99 -40.06 33.54
N ALA A 885 -1.16 -41.29 33.04
CA ALA A 885 -2.44 -41.97 33.08
C ALA A 885 -2.76 -42.52 34.48
N GLU A 886 -2.26 -43.70 34.81
CA GLU A 886 -2.66 -44.49 35.98
C GLU A 886 -1.69 -44.39 37.19
N GLY A 887 -0.70 -43.48 37.11
CA GLY A 887 0.27 -43.27 38.19
C GLY A 887 -0.27 -42.52 39.40
N ASN A 888 0.13 -42.95 40.60
CA ASN A 888 0.03 -42.18 41.83
C ASN A 888 1.39 -41.56 42.18
N LEU A 889 1.47 -40.25 41.97
CA LEU A 889 2.66 -39.41 42.18
C LEU A 889 2.68 -38.74 43.57
N CYS A 890 1.67 -38.99 44.42
CA CYS A 890 1.50 -38.34 45.72
C CYS A 890 2.08 -39.14 46.90
N HIS A 891 2.56 -40.35 46.66
CA HIS A 891 3.11 -41.18 47.73
C HIS A 891 4.48 -40.64 48.19
N PRO A 892 4.76 -40.51 49.50
CA PRO A 892 5.86 -39.68 50.02
C PRO A 892 7.28 -40.16 49.67
N HIS A 893 7.43 -41.43 49.27
CA HIS A 893 8.75 -42.07 49.13
C HIS A 893 9.01 -42.71 47.77
N SER A 894 7.97 -42.93 46.97
CA SER A 894 8.09 -43.43 45.59
C SER A 894 6.77 -43.30 44.84
N VAL A 895 6.74 -43.71 43.58
CA VAL A 895 5.55 -43.76 42.73
C VAL A 895 4.87 -45.13 42.78
N TYR A 896 3.55 -45.13 42.60
CA TYR A 896 2.78 -46.33 42.29
C TYR A 896 2.21 -46.23 40.88
N PHE A 897 2.08 -47.37 40.21
CA PHE A 897 1.33 -47.53 38.97
C PHE A 897 0.28 -48.63 39.18
N TYR A 898 -0.89 -48.46 38.60
CA TYR A 898 -1.98 -49.42 38.69
C TYR A 898 -2.44 -49.79 37.28
N SER A 899 -2.68 -51.07 37.01
CA SER A 899 -3.27 -51.49 35.73
C SER A 899 -3.98 -52.82 35.87
N GLN A 900 -4.96 -53.07 35.02
CA GLN A 900 -5.61 -54.38 34.90
C GLN A 900 -4.95 -55.25 33.81
N ASP A 901 -4.03 -54.67 33.04
CA ASP A 901 -3.38 -55.31 31.91
C ASP A 901 -1.94 -55.70 32.27
N GLN A 902 -1.64 -57.00 32.21
CA GLN A 902 -0.32 -57.52 32.54
C GLN A 902 0.76 -57.01 31.57
N GLU A 903 0.45 -56.79 30.28
CA GLU A 903 1.43 -56.32 29.30
C GLU A 903 1.89 -54.88 29.63
N GLN A 904 0.97 -54.06 30.16
CA GLN A 904 1.30 -52.70 30.64
C GLN A 904 2.10 -52.72 31.94
N VAL A 905 1.80 -53.67 32.84
CA VAL A 905 2.57 -53.88 34.07
C VAL A 905 4.02 -54.24 33.75
N ASP A 906 4.22 -55.18 32.82
CA ASP A 906 5.56 -55.63 32.42
C ASP A 906 6.34 -54.50 31.74
N ASP A 907 5.69 -53.74 30.85
CA ASP A 907 6.28 -52.58 30.18
C ASP A 907 6.65 -51.46 31.18
N TYR A 908 5.78 -51.15 32.15
CA TYR A 908 6.08 -50.19 33.20
C TYR A 908 7.20 -50.67 34.14
N VAL A 909 7.20 -51.95 34.53
CA VAL A 909 8.26 -52.54 35.38
C VAL A 909 9.60 -52.42 34.69
N ALA A 910 9.71 -52.84 33.43
CA ALA A 910 10.93 -52.75 32.65
C ALA A 910 11.43 -51.29 32.54
N ALA A 911 10.51 -50.35 32.32
CA ALA A 911 10.84 -48.93 32.25
C ALA A 911 11.28 -48.35 33.61
N ALA A 912 10.58 -48.69 34.69
CA ALA A 912 10.86 -48.19 36.03
C ALA A 912 12.17 -48.75 36.61
N GLU A 913 12.49 -50.03 36.37
CA GLU A 913 13.73 -50.65 36.84
C GLU A 913 14.97 -50.21 36.05
N ALA A 914 14.79 -49.57 34.89
CA ALA A 914 15.88 -48.94 34.14
C ALA A 914 16.39 -47.64 34.80
N PHE A 915 15.65 -47.06 35.76
CA PHE A 915 16.12 -45.93 36.54
C PHE A 915 17.10 -46.35 37.63
N ASP A 916 18.11 -45.51 37.87
CA ASP A 916 19.08 -45.73 38.94
C ASP A 916 18.39 -45.97 40.29
N ASN A 917 18.86 -46.98 41.02
CA ASN A 917 18.37 -47.31 42.36
C ASN A 917 16.87 -47.66 42.42
N VAL A 918 16.32 -48.33 41.40
CA VAL A 918 14.92 -48.77 41.37
C VAL A 918 14.81 -50.29 41.19
N THR A 919 13.93 -50.92 41.97
CA THR A 919 13.41 -52.27 41.72
C THR A 919 11.90 -52.27 41.95
N CYS A 920 11.12 -52.94 41.12
CA CYS A 920 9.69 -52.93 41.23
C CYS A 920 9.17 -54.10 42.06
N SER A 921 8.11 -53.86 42.83
CA SER A 921 7.30 -54.94 43.38
C SER A 921 5.89 -54.86 42.85
N VAL A 922 5.42 -55.97 42.29
CA VAL A 922 4.08 -56.12 41.77
C VAL A 922 3.20 -56.81 42.83
N GLY A 923 2.14 -56.13 43.26
CA GLY A 923 1.07 -56.69 44.07
C GLY A 923 -0.16 -56.97 43.21
N VAL A 924 -0.88 -58.06 43.50
CA VAL A 924 -2.11 -58.43 42.79
C VAL A 924 -3.30 -58.26 43.72
N HIS A 925 -4.29 -57.48 43.29
CA HIS A 925 -5.49 -57.18 44.06
C HIS A 925 -6.75 -57.47 43.21
N ARG A 926 -7.35 -58.66 43.40
CA ARG A 926 -8.45 -59.17 42.56
C ARG A 926 -8.05 -59.15 41.08
N ASP A 927 -8.50 -58.14 40.33
CA ASP A 927 -8.31 -57.98 38.89
C ASP A 927 -7.43 -56.76 38.55
N THR A 928 -6.64 -56.25 39.50
CA THR A 928 -5.78 -55.07 39.30
C THR A 928 -4.40 -55.29 39.92
N PHE A 929 -3.36 -54.99 39.15
CA PHE A 929 -1.98 -55.00 39.57
C PHE A 929 -1.60 -53.63 40.16
N SER A 930 -0.82 -53.63 41.24
CA SER A 930 -0.16 -52.44 41.75
C SER A 930 1.36 -52.62 41.65
N VAL A 931 2.03 -51.69 40.98
CA VAL A 931 3.49 -51.69 40.87
C VAL A 931 4.03 -50.58 41.76
N TYR A 932 4.86 -50.97 42.73
CA TYR A 932 5.59 -50.03 43.59
C TYR A 932 7.06 -50.01 43.21
N ALA A 933 7.55 -48.86 42.74
CA ALA A 933 8.95 -48.65 42.39
C ALA A 933 9.79 -48.49 43.69
N LYS A 934 10.32 -49.58 44.25
CA LYS A 934 11.12 -49.56 45.47
C LYS A 934 12.53 -49.05 45.20
N ARG A 935 13.12 -48.42 46.21
CA ARG A 935 14.56 -48.13 46.23
C ARG A 935 15.38 -49.37 46.63
N ILE A 936 16.53 -49.59 46.00
CA ILE A 936 17.45 -50.69 46.32
C ILE A 936 18.33 -50.30 47.52
N ASP A 937 19.03 -49.17 47.42
CA ASP A 937 19.73 -48.49 48.51
C ASP A 937 18.79 -47.50 49.23
N ARG A 938 18.73 -47.60 50.56
CA ARG A 938 17.91 -46.73 51.42
C ARG A 938 18.53 -45.35 51.65
N ARG A 939 19.81 -45.14 51.33
CA ARG A 939 20.54 -43.88 51.57
C ARG A 939 20.29 -42.84 50.48
N THR A 940 19.96 -43.27 49.26
CA THR A 940 19.69 -42.40 48.12
C THR A 940 18.22 -42.53 47.69
N PRO A 941 17.58 -41.45 47.21
CA PRO A 941 16.24 -41.55 46.64
C PRO A 941 16.26 -42.42 45.36
N PRO A 942 15.17 -43.11 45.03
CA PRO A 942 15.06 -43.84 43.77
C PRO A 942 15.07 -42.85 42.59
N GLY A 943 15.81 -43.17 41.52
CA GLY A 943 16.02 -42.28 40.38
C GLY A 943 14.74 -41.78 39.74
N ILE A 944 13.71 -42.62 39.66
CA ILE A 944 12.38 -42.27 39.15
C ILE A 944 11.69 -41.15 39.97
N VAL A 945 11.97 -41.02 41.27
CA VAL A 945 11.41 -39.93 42.10
C VAL A 945 12.15 -38.63 41.84
N THR A 946 13.48 -38.67 41.74
CA THR A 946 14.27 -37.50 41.39
C THR A 946 13.87 -36.98 40.01
N TRP A 947 13.79 -37.87 39.04
CA TRP A 947 13.31 -37.57 37.68
C TRP A 947 11.88 -36.99 37.67
N ALA A 948 10.94 -37.56 38.43
CA ALA A 948 9.57 -37.03 38.52
C ALA A 948 9.51 -35.63 39.16
N LYS A 949 10.42 -35.32 40.09
CA LYS A 949 10.55 -33.98 40.67
C LYS A 949 11.13 -32.99 39.68
N ASP A 950 12.16 -33.40 38.93
CA ASP A 950 12.80 -32.57 37.91
C ASP A 950 11.84 -32.22 36.76
N LEU A 951 10.93 -33.14 36.42
CA LEU A 951 9.85 -32.89 35.46
C LEU A 951 8.66 -32.09 36.05
N GLY A 952 8.64 -31.83 37.36
CA GLY A 952 7.55 -31.10 38.02
C GLY A 952 6.23 -31.87 38.15
N ILE A 953 6.23 -33.18 37.90
CA ILE A 953 5.04 -34.05 37.98
C ILE A 953 4.86 -34.69 39.36
N TRP A 954 5.91 -34.70 40.19
CA TRP A 954 5.86 -35.24 41.55
C TRP A 954 4.83 -34.52 42.43
N GLY A 955 4.08 -35.29 43.23
CA GLY A 955 3.07 -34.76 44.16
C GLY A 955 1.77 -34.28 43.52
N LYS A 956 1.61 -34.40 42.20
CA LYS A 956 0.41 -33.94 41.48
C LYS A 956 -0.72 -34.97 41.62
N LYS A 957 -1.91 -34.48 41.97
CA LYS A 957 -3.16 -35.26 41.93
C LYS A 957 -3.65 -35.41 40.49
N ALA A 958 -4.58 -36.33 40.25
CA ALA A 958 -5.17 -36.55 38.92
C ALA A 958 -5.72 -35.27 38.26
N THR A 959 -6.26 -34.33 39.04
CA THR A 959 -6.78 -33.03 38.58
C THR A 959 -5.69 -32.00 38.25
N GLU A 960 -4.45 -32.25 38.68
CA GLU A 960 -3.31 -31.34 38.56
C GLU A 960 -2.22 -31.86 37.60
N LYS A 961 -2.36 -33.09 37.11
CA LYS A 961 -1.43 -33.69 36.14
C LYS A 961 -1.39 -32.83 34.88
N ALA A 962 -0.21 -32.70 34.29
CA ALA A 962 0.03 -31.99 33.04
C ALA A 962 1.19 -32.66 32.32
N ILE A 963 1.21 -32.59 31.00
CA ILE A 963 2.37 -32.98 30.20
C ILE A 963 3.48 -31.96 30.49
N PRO A 964 4.68 -32.40 30.94
CA PRO A 964 5.78 -31.49 31.25
C PRO A 964 6.38 -30.89 29.97
N ASP A 965 6.95 -29.69 30.05
CA ASP A 965 7.57 -28.99 28.91
C ASP A 965 8.56 -29.86 28.13
N ALA A 966 9.35 -30.67 28.84
CA ALA A 966 10.32 -31.58 28.23
C ALA A 966 9.70 -32.59 27.26
N ALA A 967 8.42 -32.95 27.44
CA ALA A 967 7.71 -33.86 26.55
C ALA A 967 7.30 -33.20 25.22
N PHE A 968 7.11 -31.88 25.21
CA PHE A 968 6.85 -31.12 23.98
C PHE A 968 8.09 -31.00 23.07
N GLU A 969 9.29 -31.15 23.66
CA GLU A 969 10.57 -31.14 22.95
C GLU A 969 10.95 -32.48 22.31
N LEU A 970 10.18 -33.53 22.57
CA LEU A 970 10.41 -34.88 22.03
C LEU A 970 10.16 -34.91 20.51
N PRO A 971 10.91 -35.75 19.76
CA PRO A 971 10.58 -36.04 18.37
C PRO A 971 9.27 -36.83 18.26
N ASN A 972 8.65 -36.80 17.09
CA ASN A 972 7.30 -37.32 16.88
C ASN A 972 7.16 -38.82 17.20
N ASP A 973 8.19 -39.63 17.00
CA ASP A 973 8.20 -41.04 17.38
C ASP A 973 8.10 -41.24 18.90
N GLN A 974 8.79 -40.41 19.70
CA GLN A 974 8.71 -40.46 21.16
C GLN A 974 7.43 -39.82 21.70
N VAL A 975 6.89 -38.80 21.02
CA VAL A 975 5.55 -38.29 21.34
C VAL A 975 4.48 -39.35 21.08
N ALA A 976 4.58 -40.10 19.98
CA ALA A 976 3.65 -41.18 19.67
C ALA A 976 3.70 -42.29 20.73
N LEU A 977 4.91 -42.67 21.16
CA LEU A 977 5.11 -43.61 22.28
C LEU A 977 4.49 -43.11 23.58
N LEU A 978 4.71 -41.84 23.94
CA LEU A 978 4.11 -41.22 25.12
C LEU A 978 2.58 -41.27 25.07
N ILE A 979 2.00 -40.84 23.95
CA ILE A 979 0.54 -40.84 23.75
C ILE A 979 -0.01 -42.26 23.81
N ALA A 980 0.68 -43.25 23.23
CA ALA A 980 0.26 -44.65 23.28
C ALA A 980 0.09 -45.13 24.71
N ARG A 981 1.11 -44.93 25.56
CA ARG A 981 1.05 -45.32 26.99
C ARG A 981 -0.02 -44.58 27.77
N MET A 982 -0.20 -43.29 27.50
CA MET A 982 -1.31 -42.55 28.10
C MET A 982 -2.67 -43.14 27.68
N TRP A 983 -2.86 -43.43 26.39
CA TRP A 983 -4.11 -43.97 25.85
C TRP A 983 -4.38 -45.42 26.27
N GLU A 984 -3.34 -46.20 26.56
CA GLU A 984 -3.45 -47.56 27.10
C GLU A 984 -3.82 -47.59 28.59
N GLY A 985 -3.67 -46.49 29.32
CA GLY A 985 -4.27 -46.32 30.64
C GLY A 985 -5.71 -45.79 30.50
N ASP A 986 -5.82 -44.47 30.38
CA ASP A 986 -7.08 -43.71 30.48
C ASP A 986 -7.88 -43.62 29.16
N GLY A 987 -7.35 -44.15 28.06
CA GLY A 987 -8.02 -44.16 26.77
C GLY A 987 -9.14 -45.20 26.69
N HIS A 988 -10.07 -44.99 25.78
CA HIS A 988 -11.22 -45.85 25.54
C HIS A 988 -11.34 -46.12 24.03
N ILE A 989 -11.48 -47.40 23.67
CA ILE A 989 -11.67 -47.87 22.29
C ILE A 989 -13.00 -48.63 22.26
N ASN A 990 -14.00 -48.07 21.61
CA ASN A 990 -15.31 -48.71 21.43
C ASN A 990 -15.49 -49.04 19.95
N VAL A 991 -15.27 -50.31 19.59
CA VAL A 991 -15.41 -50.82 18.22
C VAL A 991 -16.85 -50.73 17.72
N GLN A 992 -17.84 -51.05 18.57
CA GLN A 992 -19.25 -51.03 18.21
C GLN A 992 -19.78 -49.60 18.04
N GLY A 993 -19.45 -48.72 18.98
CA GLY A 993 -19.85 -47.31 18.95
C GLY A 993 -18.96 -46.40 18.07
N ARG A 994 -17.97 -47.00 17.38
CA ARG A 994 -16.97 -46.30 16.55
C ARG A 994 -16.35 -45.07 17.22
N SER A 995 -15.96 -45.20 18.48
CA SER A 995 -15.41 -44.06 19.25
C SER A 995 -14.06 -44.37 19.88
N LEU A 996 -13.12 -43.44 19.69
CA LEU A 996 -11.81 -43.42 20.35
C LEU A 996 -11.70 -42.12 21.16
N PHE A 997 -11.58 -42.21 22.47
CA PHE A 997 -11.39 -41.03 23.32
C PHE A 997 -10.46 -41.27 24.49
N TYR A 998 -9.85 -40.19 24.99
CA TYR A 998 -9.07 -40.17 26.22
C TYR A 998 -9.84 -39.42 27.30
N ALA A 999 -9.92 -39.96 28.52
CA ALA A 999 -10.69 -39.36 29.61
C ALA A 999 -9.78 -38.99 30.79
N THR A 1000 -9.87 -37.76 31.29
CA THR A 1000 -9.08 -37.33 32.44
C THR A 1000 -9.82 -36.30 33.30
N SER A 1001 -9.39 -36.14 34.55
CA SER A 1001 -9.89 -35.09 35.45
C SER A 1001 -9.07 -33.79 35.39
N SER A 1002 -7.95 -33.78 34.66
CA SER A 1002 -7.15 -32.57 34.43
C SER A 1002 -7.50 -31.92 33.09
N GLU A 1003 -8.04 -30.70 33.15
CA GLU A 1003 -8.31 -29.90 31.95
C GLU A 1003 -7.03 -29.61 31.17
N ARG A 1004 -5.96 -29.24 31.90
CA ARG A 1004 -4.67 -28.90 31.31
C ARG A 1004 -4.09 -30.09 30.54
N LEU A 1005 -4.13 -31.28 31.14
CA LEU A 1005 -3.67 -32.52 30.49
C LEU A 1005 -4.45 -32.79 29.21
N ALA A 1006 -5.78 -32.67 29.24
CA ALA A 1006 -6.62 -32.90 28.08
C ALA A 1006 -6.35 -31.91 26.94
N ARG A 1007 -6.15 -30.62 27.27
CA ARG A 1007 -5.81 -29.57 26.28
C ARG A 1007 -4.41 -29.77 25.68
N GLN A 1008 -3.43 -30.13 26.50
CA GLN A 1008 -2.07 -30.43 26.05
C GLN A 1008 -2.03 -31.66 25.14
N LEU A 1009 -2.79 -32.71 25.48
CA LEU A 1009 -2.93 -33.89 24.63
C LEU A 1009 -3.63 -33.55 23.30
N GLN A 1010 -4.69 -32.74 23.34
CA GLN A 1010 -5.34 -32.19 22.14
C GLN A 1010 -4.37 -31.40 21.25
N HIS A 1011 -3.41 -30.70 21.86
CA HIS A 1011 -2.36 -29.98 21.13
C HIS A 1011 -1.35 -30.93 20.49
N LEU A 1012 -0.82 -31.91 21.22
CA LEU A 1012 0.17 -32.87 20.69
C LEU A 1012 -0.36 -33.71 19.52
N LEU A 1013 -1.64 -34.09 19.54
CA LEU A 1013 -2.27 -34.83 18.44
C LEU A 1013 -2.18 -34.10 17.09
N LEU A 1014 -2.14 -32.76 17.08
CA LEU A 1014 -1.97 -31.99 15.84
C LEU A 1014 -0.61 -32.22 15.17
N ARG A 1015 0.44 -32.66 15.89
CA ARG A 1015 1.73 -33.00 15.25
C ARG A 1015 1.61 -34.15 14.26
N PHE A 1016 0.59 -35.00 14.44
CA PHE A 1016 0.29 -36.14 13.58
C PHE A 1016 -0.84 -35.86 12.59
N GLY A 1017 -1.35 -34.61 12.53
CA GLY A 1017 -2.51 -34.25 11.71
C GLY A 1017 -3.86 -34.67 12.30
N ILE A 1018 -3.88 -35.13 13.56
CA ILE A 1018 -5.06 -35.71 14.19
C ILE A 1018 -5.89 -34.62 14.85
N ILE A 1019 -7.06 -34.32 14.27
CA ILE A 1019 -8.03 -33.39 14.82
C ILE A 1019 -8.90 -34.10 15.86
N SER A 1020 -9.01 -33.51 17.04
CA SER A 1020 -9.75 -34.05 18.18
C SER A 1020 -10.67 -33.01 18.81
N ARG A 1021 -11.79 -33.48 19.38
CA ARG A 1021 -12.81 -32.67 20.06
C ARG A 1021 -12.77 -32.92 21.56
N LEU A 1022 -12.60 -31.86 22.33
CA LEU A 1022 -12.66 -31.89 23.78
C LEU A 1022 -14.09 -31.63 24.26
N ARG A 1023 -14.60 -32.48 25.17
CA ARG A 1023 -15.90 -32.31 25.83
C ARG A 1023 -15.73 -32.34 27.34
N THR A 1024 -16.48 -31.48 28.02
CA THR A 1024 -16.64 -31.52 29.47
C THR A 1024 -17.77 -32.49 29.81
N VAL A 1025 -17.56 -33.38 30.77
CA VAL A 1025 -18.55 -34.38 31.21
C VAL A 1025 -18.57 -34.47 32.73
N ASP A 1026 -19.70 -34.82 33.32
CA ASP A 1026 -19.78 -35.14 34.74
C ASP A 1026 -19.40 -36.60 34.96
N PHE A 1027 -18.29 -36.85 35.67
CA PHE A 1027 -17.92 -38.20 36.05
C PHE A 1027 -18.81 -38.69 37.21
N PRO A 1028 -19.28 -39.95 37.17
CA PRO A 1028 -20.18 -40.53 38.17
C PRO A 1028 -19.43 -40.90 39.47
N TYR A 1029 -18.74 -39.93 40.07
CA TYR A 1029 -18.22 -40.02 41.44
C TYR A 1029 -19.27 -39.50 42.42
N LYS A 1030 -19.23 -40.00 43.67
CA LYS A 1030 -20.18 -39.61 44.74
C LYS A 1030 -20.32 -38.09 44.96
N ASP A 1031 -19.31 -37.31 44.56
CA ASP A 1031 -19.23 -35.86 44.78
C ASP A 1031 -19.44 -35.01 43.51
N GLY A 1032 -19.80 -35.61 42.36
CA GLY A 1032 -20.02 -34.89 41.10
C GLY A 1032 -18.77 -34.17 40.58
N ARG A 1033 -17.80 -34.92 40.04
CA ARG A 1033 -16.54 -34.35 39.54
C ARG A 1033 -16.61 -34.07 38.05
N ILE A 1034 -16.17 -32.88 37.65
CA ILE A 1034 -15.99 -32.53 36.24
C ILE A 1034 -14.82 -33.33 35.66
N GLY A 1035 -15.06 -33.99 34.54
CA GLY A 1035 -14.09 -34.71 33.72
C GLY A 1035 -14.04 -34.16 32.30
N TYR A 1036 -12.97 -34.53 31.58
CA TYR A 1036 -12.68 -34.06 30.24
C TYR A 1036 -12.45 -35.26 29.32
N GLN A 1037 -13.21 -35.35 28.24
CA GLN A 1037 -13.11 -36.40 27.23
C GLN A 1037 -12.61 -35.82 25.91
N LEU A 1038 -11.45 -36.29 25.46
CA LEU A 1038 -10.83 -35.91 24.20
C LEU A 1038 -11.12 -36.98 23.14
N PHE A 1039 -12.04 -36.70 22.23
CA PHE A 1039 -12.44 -37.61 21.16
C PHE A 1039 -11.57 -37.40 19.92
N VAL A 1040 -11.05 -38.49 19.35
CA VAL A 1040 -10.52 -38.48 17.97
C VAL A 1040 -11.71 -38.55 17.02
N THR A 1041 -11.90 -37.51 16.20
CA THR A 1041 -13.16 -37.33 15.44
C THR A 1041 -12.97 -37.57 13.95
N GLY A 1042 -13.77 -38.44 13.34
CA GLY A 1042 -13.75 -38.71 11.90
C GLY A 1042 -12.78 -39.82 11.51
N ASN A 1043 -13.08 -40.52 10.41
CA ASN A 1043 -12.36 -41.72 9.99
C ASN A 1043 -10.88 -41.43 9.67
N ASP A 1044 -10.57 -40.34 8.96
CA ASP A 1044 -9.19 -39.99 8.63
C ASP A 1044 -8.31 -39.83 9.88
N ASN A 1045 -8.86 -39.19 10.92
CA ASN A 1045 -8.16 -38.98 12.19
C ASN A 1045 -7.99 -40.30 12.97
N LEU A 1046 -8.96 -41.23 12.89
CA LEU A 1046 -8.84 -42.56 13.46
C LEU A 1046 -7.75 -43.37 12.77
N THR A 1047 -7.72 -43.34 11.43
CA THR A 1047 -6.69 -44.01 10.62
C THR A 1047 -5.30 -43.44 10.91
N GLN A 1048 -5.17 -42.11 10.99
CA GLN A 1048 -3.90 -41.46 11.36
C GLN A 1048 -3.48 -41.80 12.79
N PHE A 1049 -4.40 -41.87 13.74
CA PHE A 1049 -4.11 -42.32 15.10
C PHE A 1049 -3.62 -43.76 15.12
N ALA A 1050 -4.31 -44.66 14.40
CA ALA A 1050 -3.94 -46.07 14.32
C ALA A 1050 -2.58 -46.27 13.64
N ALA A 1051 -2.23 -45.42 12.66
CA ALA A 1051 -0.96 -45.47 11.97
C ALA A 1051 0.20 -44.87 12.78
N ALA A 1052 -0.01 -43.73 13.44
CA ALA A 1052 1.05 -43.01 14.15
C ALA A 1052 1.25 -43.53 15.59
N VAL A 1053 0.17 -43.75 16.33
CA VAL A 1053 0.20 -44.11 17.76
C VAL A 1053 0.02 -45.61 17.96
N GLY A 1054 -0.85 -46.25 17.16
CA GLY A 1054 -1.18 -47.67 17.26
C GLY A 1054 0.02 -48.64 17.26
N PRO A 1055 1.09 -48.45 16.45
CA PRO A 1055 2.25 -49.35 16.47
C PRO A 1055 2.98 -49.40 17.81
N HIS A 1056 2.82 -48.36 18.64
CA HIS A 1056 3.48 -48.28 19.92
C HIS A 1056 2.69 -48.96 21.04
N PHE A 1057 1.41 -49.31 20.86
CA PHE A 1057 0.61 -49.99 21.89
C PHE A 1057 1.26 -51.32 22.30
N VAL A 1058 1.33 -51.62 23.59
CA VAL A 1058 1.80 -52.92 24.09
C VAL A 1058 0.71 -53.97 24.07
N SER A 1059 -0.50 -53.58 24.50
CA SER A 1059 -1.63 -54.47 24.70
C SER A 1059 -2.12 -55.07 23.37
N ALA A 1060 -1.97 -56.38 23.20
CA ALA A 1060 -2.41 -57.06 21.98
C ALA A 1060 -3.90 -56.84 21.70
N THR A 1061 -4.74 -56.95 22.73
CA THR A 1061 -6.19 -56.71 22.63
C THR A 1061 -6.52 -55.28 22.25
N ARG A 1062 -5.79 -54.28 22.78
CA ARG A 1062 -6.04 -52.87 22.41
C ARG A 1062 -5.59 -52.58 20.98
N ARG A 1063 -4.50 -53.19 20.50
CA ARG A 1063 -4.07 -53.12 19.08
C ARG A 1063 -5.13 -53.71 18.14
N GLU A 1064 -5.65 -54.89 18.47
CA GLU A 1064 -6.70 -55.54 17.68
C GLU A 1064 -7.99 -54.69 17.65
N ASN A 1065 -8.42 -54.16 18.80
CA ASN A 1065 -9.57 -53.27 18.87
C ASN A 1065 -9.37 -51.99 18.06
N LEU A 1066 -8.18 -51.40 18.08
CA LEU A 1066 -7.86 -50.21 17.28
C LEU A 1066 -7.86 -50.52 15.77
N ALA A 1067 -7.31 -51.67 15.37
CA ALA A 1067 -7.36 -52.13 13.98
C ALA A 1067 -8.80 -52.41 13.52
N ALA A 1068 -9.60 -53.09 14.34
CA ALA A 1068 -11.01 -53.37 14.05
C ALA A 1068 -11.85 -52.08 13.94
N LEU A 1069 -11.53 -51.06 14.73
CA LEU A 1069 -12.15 -49.74 14.65
C LEU A 1069 -11.94 -49.08 13.26
N CYS A 1070 -10.81 -49.35 12.60
CA CYS A 1070 -10.46 -48.80 11.29
C CYS A 1070 -11.01 -49.62 10.11
N LEU A 1071 -11.24 -50.93 10.27
CA LEU A 1071 -11.62 -51.85 9.18
C LEU A 1071 -13.13 -51.95 8.88
N ASN A 1072 -14.00 -51.46 9.77
CA ASN A 1072 -15.45 -51.51 9.55
C ASN A 1072 -15.92 -50.45 8.51
N GLU A 1073 -15.58 -50.59 7.23
CA GLU A 1073 -16.01 -49.68 6.15
C GLU A 1073 -17.32 -50.11 5.44
N VAL A 1074 -17.97 -51.20 5.86
CA VAL A 1074 -19.13 -51.75 5.11
C VAL A 1074 -20.34 -51.96 6.01
N ALA A 1075 -21.19 -50.93 6.10
CA ALA A 1075 -22.66 -50.96 6.25
C ALA A 1075 -23.15 -49.67 6.94
N GLY A 1076 -23.62 -48.72 6.14
CA GLY A 1076 -24.22 -47.46 6.60
C GLY A 1076 -24.29 -46.45 5.47
#